data_AF-A0A0K1QCX5-F1
#
_entry.id   AF-A0A0K1QCX5-F1
#
_cell.length_a   1.000
_cell.length_b   1.000
_cell.length_c   1.000
_cell.angle_alpha   90.00
_cell.angle_beta   90.00
_cell.angle_gamma   90.00
#
_symmetry.space_group_name_H-M   'P 1'
#
loop_
_entity.id
_entity.type
_entity.pdbx_description
1 polymer ?
#
loop_
_entity_poly.entity_id
_entity_poly.type
_entity_poly.pdbx_seq_one_letter_code
_entity_poly.pdbx_strand_id
1 'polypeptide(L)'
;MSDRRPTPEELLARVREEQSRAHRGKLTVFFGAAPGVGKTYAMLEAARFEREEGRDVVVGLVETHGRYDTGALLLGLEILARRKTVHRGLTLEELDVDAAIARRPGVILVDELAHTNAPDSRHAKRWQDIEELLQAGIDVYTTLNVQHLESLNDVVAQITHVVVRETVPDAVFEKAYDVRLIDLPIDELTERLREGKVYVPDQARLASEGFFREGNLIALRELALRVTAQRVDLQMRRYRAEHGIERTWPAAERILVCVSPSPSSARLIRSARRLATGLHADWIAAYVETPGALRLSAKDRERVNQHHILAQGLGAETVTLGGGSGPAEIVRFARSRNVTRILVGKPTHARWRDFFTRSFLDELVRTSGDIDVHVLAGDEPEGRAKRDLTLRVPRGSSNVAGFVAAAVTVAVATFLGRMVLGQERADIVMLYLLGIVLVSMRWGLGPSLTAAIAAVLSFDFFFVPPYYTFAVSDIRHVVTFAVMFLVASVISGLTKRVRDQADSSRERELRTSSLYSLSRALTTAKTAKDVLAVGIRHVHEVFGTRCVALLPGDDGKLVATEGGPTTFVPDEKERGVAEWVWTHGTPAGLDTDTLPSASALYLPLETSSQRAGVLGLLPSDKKRIAGYEARQHLDAFVGQIAAAIERTKLAEQAQQAQLRVEREQLRNSLLSSVSHDLRTPLAVITGAASTLLDARLEPDVARDLTETVLVEAERLNRLVRNLLDMTRLEAGAVEVHKEWQPVEEAVGAALERTQSALGDRPVQIDLPDDLPLVPYDSILLQQVLVNLLENVAKYTPSTAEVHIAAHVTDNGVEIDVADRGPGLPEGEEAKVFEKFYRAEKGRGGGAGLGLTISQGIVTAHGGRMWARNRDGGGAEFSFTLPIEGVPPQLDESEPVSQASEPASDRSARQ
;
A
#
# COMPACT_ATOMS: atom_id res chain seq x y z
N MET A 1 -12.51 -37.51 -13.16
CA MET A 1 -11.22 -37.04 -13.68
C MET A 1 -11.53 -36.25 -14.94
N SER A 2 -11.40 -34.93 -14.90
CA SER A 2 -11.40 -34.10 -16.10
C SER A 2 -9.97 -33.60 -16.27
N ASP A 3 -9.22 -34.28 -17.13
CA ASP A 3 -7.93 -33.79 -17.63
C ASP A 3 -8.18 -32.44 -18.30
N ARG A 4 -7.90 -31.34 -17.58
CA ARG A 4 -7.96 -30.01 -18.15
C ARG A 4 -6.69 -29.86 -19.00
N ARG A 5 -6.77 -30.25 -20.28
CA ARG A 5 -5.69 -30.01 -21.24
C ARG A 5 -5.37 -28.51 -21.24
N PRO A 6 -4.08 -28.12 -21.10
CA PRO A 6 -3.68 -26.72 -21.20
C PRO A 6 -4.09 -26.17 -22.57
N THR A 7 -4.49 -24.90 -22.59
CA THR A 7 -4.95 -24.27 -23.82
C THR A 7 -3.78 -24.09 -24.82
N PRO A 8 -4.04 -24.02 -26.14
CA PRO A 8 -3.00 -23.76 -27.12
C PRO A 8 -2.21 -22.47 -26.86
N GLU A 9 -2.87 -21.46 -26.30
CA GLU A 9 -2.26 -20.18 -25.90
C GLU A 9 -1.32 -20.36 -24.70
N GLU A 10 -1.71 -21.17 -23.71
CA GLU A 10 -0.85 -21.52 -22.57
C GLU A 10 0.38 -22.33 -23.02
N LEU A 11 0.22 -23.24 -23.98
CA LEU A 11 1.34 -24.00 -24.55
C LEU A 11 2.27 -23.10 -25.39
N LEU A 12 1.73 -22.19 -26.19
CA LEU A 12 2.52 -21.25 -26.99
C LEU A 12 3.27 -20.25 -26.11
N ALA A 13 2.63 -19.76 -25.04
CA ALA A 13 3.26 -18.90 -24.05
C ALA A 13 4.42 -19.61 -23.35
N ARG A 14 4.22 -20.87 -22.93
CA ARG A 14 5.28 -21.71 -22.35
C ARG A 14 6.46 -21.92 -23.30
N VAL A 15 6.19 -22.27 -24.57
CA VAL A 15 7.26 -22.47 -25.56
C VAL A 15 8.03 -21.18 -25.84
N ARG A 16 7.36 -20.03 -25.92
CA ARG A 16 8.04 -18.73 -26.08
C ARG A 16 8.88 -18.37 -24.85
N GLU A 17 8.37 -18.65 -23.66
CA GLU A 17 9.10 -18.41 -22.42
C GLU A 17 10.33 -19.33 -22.31
N GLU A 18 10.19 -20.62 -22.64
CA GLU A 18 11.30 -21.58 -22.72
C GLU A 18 12.35 -21.18 -23.76
N GLN A 19 11.92 -20.76 -24.96
CA GLN A 19 12.83 -20.27 -26.00
C GLN A 19 13.59 -19.01 -25.56
N SER A 20 12.92 -18.06 -24.89
CA SER A 20 13.55 -16.85 -24.37
C SER A 20 14.56 -17.16 -23.25
N ARG A 21 14.28 -18.15 -22.40
CA ARG A 21 15.18 -18.61 -21.35
C ARG A 21 16.38 -19.39 -21.90
N ALA A 22 16.22 -20.13 -23.00
CA ALA A 22 17.30 -20.89 -23.62
C ALA A 22 18.38 -20.02 -24.28
N HIS A 23 18.02 -18.82 -24.76
CA HIS A 23 18.94 -17.88 -25.42
C HIS A 23 19.55 -16.85 -24.46
N ARG A 24 19.05 -16.77 -23.22
CA ARG A 24 19.52 -15.84 -22.20
C ARG A 24 20.61 -16.50 -21.34
N GLY A 25 21.65 -15.75 -21.02
CA GLY A 25 22.71 -16.17 -20.11
C GLY A 25 22.20 -16.45 -18.69
N LYS A 26 22.97 -17.23 -17.94
CA LYS A 26 22.66 -17.66 -16.57
C LYS A 26 23.38 -16.78 -15.55
N LEU A 27 22.62 -16.30 -14.57
CA LEU A 27 23.16 -15.53 -13.45
C LEU A 27 23.42 -16.45 -12.25
N THR A 28 24.66 -16.50 -11.77
CA THR A 28 25.04 -17.18 -10.54
C THR A 28 25.46 -16.15 -9.49
N VAL A 29 24.76 -16.13 -8.35
CA VAL A 29 25.01 -15.18 -7.26
C VAL A 29 25.68 -15.88 -6.09
N PHE A 30 26.88 -15.43 -5.72
CA PHE A 30 27.56 -15.84 -4.49
C PHE A 30 27.07 -14.95 -3.36
N PHE A 31 26.17 -15.49 -2.54
CA PHE A 31 25.39 -14.75 -1.54
C PHE A 31 25.95 -14.98 -0.14
N GLY A 32 26.01 -13.93 0.68
CA GLY A 32 26.54 -14.05 2.04
C GLY A 32 25.89 -13.10 3.04
N ALA A 33 26.02 -13.45 4.32
CA ALA A 33 25.45 -12.68 5.42
C ALA A 33 26.15 -11.34 5.68
N ALA A 34 27.45 -11.25 5.41
CA ALA A 34 28.25 -10.07 5.69
C ALA A 34 29.45 -9.93 4.74
N PRO A 35 30.08 -8.75 4.67
CA PRO A 35 31.41 -8.60 4.09
C PRO A 35 32.43 -9.49 4.81
N GLY A 36 33.42 -10.02 4.08
CA GLY A 36 34.48 -10.85 4.66
C GLY A 36 34.23 -12.35 4.74
N VAL A 37 33.01 -12.83 4.51
CA VAL A 37 32.68 -14.28 4.52
C VAL A 37 33.29 -15.08 3.36
N GLY A 38 33.96 -14.42 2.40
CA GLY A 38 34.68 -15.09 1.31
C GLY A 38 33.95 -15.18 -0.03
N LYS A 39 32.86 -14.42 -0.27
CA LYS A 39 32.09 -14.46 -1.53
C LYS A 39 32.95 -14.30 -2.79
N THR A 40 33.78 -13.28 -2.87
CA THR A 40 34.68 -13.04 -4.02
C THR A 40 35.70 -14.17 -4.18
N TYR A 41 36.21 -14.73 -3.08
CA TYR A 41 37.12 -15.87 -3.11
C TYR A 41 36.43 -17.11 -3.69
N ALA A 42 35.24 -17.46 -3.19
CA ALA A 42 34.44 -18.58 -3.69
C ALA A 42 34.01 -18.40 -5.16
N MET A 43 33.71 -17.16 -5.57
CA MET A 43 33.41 -16.84 -6.95
C MET A 43 34.60 -17.10 -7.87
N LEU A 44 35.82 -16.68 -7.47
CA LEU A 44 37.05 -16.91 -8.22
C LEU A 44 37.46 -18.38 -8.25
N GLU A 45 37.26 -19.10 -7.15
CA GLU A 45 37.50 -20.55 -7.08
C GLU A 45 36.58 -21.31 -8.04
N ALA A 46 35.29 -20.98 -8.05
CA ALA A 46 34.33 -21.53 -9.01
C ALA A 46 34.68 -21.17 -10.46
N ALA A 47 35.15 -19.94 -10.70
CA ALA A 47 35.57 -19.50 -12.03
C ALA A 47 36.80 -20.26 -12.55
N ARG A 48 37.75 -20.61 -11.67
CA ARG A 48 38.89 -21.45 -12.03
C ARG A 48 38.45 -22.86 -12.38
N PHE A 49 37.54 -23.43 -11.60
CA PHE A 49 36.99 -24.76 -11.88
C PHE A 49 36.33 -24.81 -13.28
N GLU A 50 35.48 -23.83 -13.62
CA GLU A 50 34.86 -23.75 -14.96
C GLU A 50 35.91 -23.68 -16.08
N ARG A 51 37.00 -22.95 -15.85
CA ARG A 51 38.08 -22.85 -16.83
C ARG A 51 38.87 -24.16 -16.96
N GLU A 52 39.11 -24.87 -15.86
CA GLU A 52 39.74 -26.19 -15.89
C GLU A 52 38.86 -27.20 -16.64
N GLU A 53 37.54 -27.06 -16.57
CA GLU A 53 36.58 -27.81 -17.39
C GLU A 53 36.50 -27.33 -18.87
N GLY A 54 37.31 -26.33 -19.25
CA GLY A 54 37.46 -25.86 -20.62
C GLY A 54 36.45 -24.79 -21.05
N ARG A 55 35.68 -24.18 -20.13
CA ARG A 55 34.84 -23.03 -20.44
C ARG A 55 35.66 -21.75 -20.63
N ASP A 56 35.17 -20.88 -21.52
CA ASP A 56 35.74 -19.54 -21.77
C ASP A 56 35.33 -18.58 -20.64
N VAL A 57 36.25 -18.34 -19.71
CA VAL A 57 36.02 -17.52 -18.51
C VAL A 57 36.84 -16.23 -18.57
N VAL A 58 36.17 -15.10 -18.44
CA VAL A 58 36.78 -13.78 -18.49
C VAL A 58 36.44 -12.98 -17.22
N VAL A 59 37.41 -12.26 -16.68
CA VAL A 59 37.22 -11.35 -15.55
C VAL A 59 36.83 -9.99 -16.09
N GLY A 60 35.58 -9.58 -15.87
CA GLY A 60 35.12 -8.23 -16.22
C GLY A 60 35.53 -7.22 -15.16
N LEU A 61 35.07 -7.43 -13.93
CA LEU A 61 35.38 -6.56 -12.79
C LEU A 61 35.39 -7.38 -11.51
N VAL A 62 36.52 -7.37 -10.79
CA VAL A 62 36.68 -8.06 -9.51
C VAL A 62 37.50 -7.21 -8.56
N GLU A 63 36.97 -6.95 -7.37
CA GLU A 63 37.62 -6.10 -6.37
C GLU A 63 38.30 -6.94 -5.28
N THR A 64 39.63 -7.05 -5.36
CA THR A 64 40.42 -7.85 -4.40
C THR A 64 40.68 -7.12 -3.08
N HIS A 65 40.45 -5.81 -3.03
CA HIS A 65 40.66 -4.97 -1.84
C HIS A 65 42.07 -5.13 -1.23
N GLY A 66 43.08 -5.40 -2.07
CA GLY A 66 44.47 -5.61 -1.64
C GLY A 66 44.77 -6.98 -1.00
N ARG A 67 43.83 -7.94 -1.04
CA ARG A 67 44.01 -9.28 -0.46
C ARG A 67 44.86 -10.17 -1.37
N TYR A 68 46.08 -10.51 -0.92
CA TYR A 68 47.04 -11.34 -1.67
C TYR A 68 46.45 -12.68 -2.12
N ASP A 69 45.82 -13.44 -1.20
CA ASP A 69 45.27 -14.78 -1.50
C ASP A 69 44.13 -14.73 -2.52
N THR A 70 43.31 -13.68 -2.50
CA THR A 70 42.21 -13.48 -3.47
C THR A 70 42.78 -13.02 -4.82
N GLY A 71 43.80 -12.15 -4.82
CA GLY A 71 44.50 -11.74 -6.03
C GLY A 71 45.25 -12.88 -6.72
N ALA A 72 45.79 -13.83 -5.96
CA ALA A 72 46.46 -15.01 -6.51
C ALA A 72 45.52 -15.89 -7.35
N LEU A 73 44.20 -15.87 -7.08
CA LEU A 73 43.21 -16.59 -7.88
C LEU A 73 42.95 -15.96 -9.25
N LEU A 74 43.22 -14.66 -9.42
CA LEU A 74 43.15 -13.98 -10.72
C LEU A 74 44.29 -14.40 -11.66
N LEU A 75 45.41 -14.88 -11.11
CA LEU A 75 46.56 -15.28 -11.92
C LEU A 75 46.15 -16.36 -12.93
N GLY A 76 46.47 -16.09 -14.19
CA GLY A 76 46.15 -16.93 -15.32
C GLY A 76 44.83 -16.59 -16.00
N LEU A 77 43.83 -16.01 -15.34
CA LEU A 77 42.53 -15.68 -15.98
C LEU A 77 42.67 -14.49 -16.95
N GLU A 78 41.91 -14.49 -18.04
CA GLU A 78 41.82 -13.33 -18.95
C GLU A 78 41.08 -12.19 -18.23
N ILE A 79 41.64 -10.98 -18.23
CA ILE A 79 41.05 -9.81 -17.56
C ILE A 79 40.74 -8.75 -18.62
N LEU A 80 39.47 -8.32 -18.69
CA LEU A 80 39.06 -7.22 -19.56
C LEU A 80 39.61 -5.89 -19.03
N ALA A 81 40.00 -5.02 -19.95
CA ALA A 81 40.41 -3.67 -19.61
C ALA A 81 39.22 -2.91 -19.00
N ARG A 82 39.43 -2.34 -17.80
CA ARG A 82 38.41 -1.55 -17.12
C ARG A 82 38.26 -0.18 -17.78
N ARG A 83 37.03 0.33 -17.84
CA ARG A 83 36.76 1.68 -18.32
C ARG A 83 37.13 2.68 -17.23
N LYS A 84 37.95 3.68 -17.57
CA LYS A 84 38.39 4.73 -16.64
C LYS A 84 37.55 5.99 -16.84
N THR A 85 36.95 6.50 -15.78
CA THR A 85 36.14 7.72 -15.78
C THR A 85 36.66 8.67 -14.70
N VAL A 86 36.87 9.94 -15.05
CA VAL A 86 37.34 10.95 -14.08
C VAL A 86 36.14 11.67 -13.48
N HIS A 87 35.91 11.49 -12.18
CA HIS A 87 34.85 12.17 -11.46
C HIS A 87 35.42 12.90 -10.24
N ARG A 88 35.21 14.22 -10.16
CA ARG A 88 35.70 15.08 -9.06
C ARG A 88 37.21 14.96 -8.78
N GLY A 89 38.02 14.76 -9.82
CA GLY A 89 39.48 14.61 -9.71
C GLY A 89 39.96 13.22 -9.27
N LEU A 90 39.05 12.26 -9.05
CA LEU A 90 39.35 10.85 -8.80
C LEU A 90 39.10 10.02 -10.06
N THR A 91 40.05 9.15 -10.42
CA THR A 91 39.88 8.18 -11.51
C THR A 91 39.14 6.97 -10.96
N LEU A 92 37.90 6.77 -11.40
CA LEU A 92 37.09 5.59 -11.10
C LEU A 92 37.26 4.56 -12.22
N GLU A 93 37.38 3.29 -11.86
CA GLU A 93 37.47 2.17 -12.81
C GLU A 93 36.18 1.35 -12.75
N GLU A 94 35.50 1.19 -13.89
CA GLU A 94 34.21 0.51 -14.01
C GLU A 94 34.27 -0.60 -15.08
N LEU A 95 33.24 -1.45 -15.09
CA LEU A 95 33.07 -2.51 -16.09
C LEU A 95 32.86 -1.91 -17.49
N ASP A 96 33.61 -2.41 -18.48
CA ASP A 96 33.36 -2.10 -19.89
C ASP A 96 32.39 -3.12 -20.50
N VAL A 97 31.09 -2.76 -20.47
CA VAL A 97 29.99 -3.62 -20.96
C VAL A 97 30.10 -3.84 -22.47
N ASP A 98 30.50 -2.82 -23.24
CA ASP A 98 30.63 -2.93 -24.70
C ASP A 98 31.76 -3.87 -25.10
N ALA A 99 32.90 -3.79 -24.41
CA ALA A 99 34.01 -4.72 -24.60
C ALA A 99 33.61 -6.17 -24.21
N ALA A 100 32.87 -6.34 -23.12
CA ALA A 100 32.37 -7.65 -22.69
C ALA A 100 31.41 -8.28 -23.72
N ILE A 101 30.47 -7.50 -24.25
CA ILE A 101 29.52 -7.95 -25.29
C ILE A 101 30.25 -8.24 -26.60
N ALA A 102 31.27 -7.46 -26.97
CA ALA A 102 32.06 -7.70 -28.17
C ALA A 102 32.91 -8.98 -28.05
N ARG A 103 33.47 -9.26 -26.86
CA ARG A 103 34.28 -10.45 -26.58
C ARG A 103 33.47 -11.74 -26.50
N ARG A 104 32.19 -11.67 -26.12
CA ARG A 104 31.26 -12.81 -25.95
C ARG A 104 31.86 -14.01 -25.19
N PRO A 105 32.34 -13.82 -23.94
CA PRO A 105 32.83 -14.95 -23.15
C PRO A 105 31.71 -15.93 -22.81
N GLY A 106 32.07 -17.18 -22.50
CA GLY A 106 31.13 -18.16 -21.98
C GLY A 106 30.65 -17.81 -20.57
N VAL A 107 31.56 -17.33 -19.71
CA VAL A 107 31.29 -16.83 -18.36
C VAL A 107 32.07 -15.54 -18.13
N ILE A 108 31.43 -14.52 -17.56
CA ILE A 108 32.08 -13.28 -17.11
C ILE A 108 31.91 -13.07 -15.60
N LEU A 109 33.01 -12.69 -14.93
CA LEU A 109 32.99 -12.36 -13.50
C LEU A 109 32.76 -10.86 -13.31
N VAL A 110 31.72 -10.50 -12.56
CA VAL A 110 31.35 -9.12 -12.26
C VAL A 110 30.99 -9.01 -10.77
N ASP A 111 31.93 -8.52 -9.95
CA ASP A 111 31.78 -8.42 -8.50
C ASP A 111 30.87 -7.25 -8.08
N GLU A 112 30.33 -7.34 -6.85
CA GLU A 112 29.48 -6.32 -6.20
C GLU A 112 28.21 -5.95 -6.99
N LEU A 113 27.26 -6.88 -7.07
CA LEU A 113 25.98 -6.69 -7.79
C LEU A 113 25.21 -5.41 -7.42
N ALA A 114 25.35 -4.94 -6.18
CA ALA A 114 24.64 -3.79 -5.63
C ALA A 114 25.26 -2.42 -5.96
N HIS A 115 26.47 -2.42 -6.52
CA HIS A 115 27.26 -1.20 -6.72
C HIS A 115 26.54 -0.16 -7.57
N THR A 116 26.74 1.11 -7.21
CA THR A 116 26.30 2.26 -8.00
C THR A 116 27.39 2.71 -8.95
N ASN A 117 27.17 2.56 -10.24
CA ASN A 117 28.16 2.90 -11.26
C ASN A 117 28.46 4.41 -11.29
N ALA A 118 29.64 4.77 -11.78
CA ALA A 118 30.01 6.16 -12.01
C ALA A 118 28.97 6.94 -12.87
N PRO A 119 28.77 8.26 -12.66
CA PRO A 119 27.71 9.03 -13.33
C PRO A 119 27.73 9.05 -14.86
N ASP A 120 28.89 8.78 -15.48
CA ASP A 120 29.06 8.73 -16.95
C ASP A 120 29.06 7.30 -17.51
N SER A 121 28.71 6.30 -16.69
CA SER A 121 28.55 4.90 -17.10
C SER A 121 27.24 4.69 -17.86
N ARG A 122 27.18 3.62 -18.67
CA ARG A 122 26.01 3.27 -19.50
C ARG A 122 24.74 3.12 -18.68
N HIS A 123 24.83 2.43 -17.56
CA HIS A 123 23.74 2.22 -16.62
C HIS A 123 24.10 2.78 -15.24
N ALA A 124 23.09 3.17 -14.46
CA ALA A 124 23.28 3.73 -13.12
C ALA A 124 23.64 2.67 -12.07
N LYS A 125 23.23 1.42 -12.28
CA LYS A 125 23.44 0.31 -11.34
C LYS A 125 24.08 -0.89 -12.02
N ARG A 126 24.99 -1.56 -11.33
CA ARG A 126 25.73 -2.71 -11.87
C ARG A 126 24.85 -3.90 -12.24
N TRP A 127 23.75 -4.12 -11.50
CA TRP A 127 22.78 -5.15 -11.86
C TRP A 127 22.12 -4.92 -13.23
N GLN A 128 22.06 -3.68 -13.73
CA GLN A 128 21.56 -3.35 -15.06
C GLN A 128 22.58 -3.73 -16.14
N ASP A 129 23.88 -3.50 -15.90
CA ASP A 129 24.96 -3.98 -16.78
C ASP A 129 24.90 -5.51 -16.91
N ILE A 130 24.73 -6.19 -15.77
CA ILE A 130 24.62 -7.65 -15.71
C ILE A 130 23.38 -8.14 -16.47
N GLU A 131 22.23 -7.48 -16.33
CA GLU A 131 21.01 -7.83 -17.07
C GLU A 131 21.23 -7.74 -18.59
N GLU A 132 21.98 -6.75 -19.06
CA GLU A 132 22.33 -6.60 -20.48
C GLU A 132 23.28 -7.72 -20.95
N LEU A 133 24.28 -8.09 -20.15
CA LEU A 133 25.17 -9.21 -20.45
C LEU A 133 24.40 -10.54 -20.55
N LEU A 134 23.46 -10.78 -19.64
CA LEU A 134 22.59 -11.97 -19.68
C LEU A 134 21.71 -11.97 -20.94
N GLN A 135 21.18 -10.82 -21.35
CA GLN A 135 20.42 -10.70 -22.60
C GLN A 135 21.26 -10.98 -23.85
N ALA A 136 22.56 -10.67 -23.80
CA ALA A 136 23.51 -11.02 -24.85
C ALA A 136 23.91 -12.51 -24.87
N GLY A 137 23.38 -13.34 -23.95
CA GLY A 137 23.65 -14.77 -23.86
C GLY A 137 24.92 -15.13 -23.09
N ILE A 138 25.49 -14.19 -22.31
CA ILE A 138 26.71 -14.40 -21.52
C ILE A 138 26.33 -14.81 -20.10
N ASP A 139 26.90 -15.90 -19.57
CA ASP A 139 26.69 -16.28 -18.17
C ASP A 139 27.49 -15.33 -17.25
N VAL A 140 26.90 -14.92 -16.13
CA VAL A 140 27.50 -13.95 -15.21
C VAL A 140 27.62 -14.52 -13.81
N TYR A 141 28.83 -14.48 -13.25
CA TYR A 141 29.08 -14.78 -11.83
C TYR A 141 29.27 -13.47 -11.07
N THR A 142 28.53 -13.29 -9.98
CA THR A 142 28.53 -12.05 -9.19
C THR A 142 28.43 -12.31 -7.69
N THR A 143 28.72 -11.31 -6.86
CA THR A 143 28.56 -11.42 -5.40
C THR A 143 27.52 -10.45 -4.85
N LEU A 144 26.85 -10.86 -3.77
CA LEU A 144 25.84 -10.05 -3.09
C LEU A 144 25.83 -10.33 -1.58
N ASN A 145 25.63 -9.30 -0.76
CA ASN A 145 25.33 -9.46 0.66
C ASN A 145 23.84 -9.30 0.94
N VAL A 146 23.34 -9.95 2.00
CA VAL A 146 21.96 -9.82 2.47
C VAL A 146 21.53 -8.37 2.70
N GLN A 147 22.45 -7.51 3.17
CA GLN A 147 22.19 -6.09 3.43
C GLN A 147 21.86 -5.24 2.20
N HIS A 148 22.16 -5.75 1.01
CA HIS A 148 21.93 -5.03 -0.24
C HIS A 148 20.61 -5.42 -0.90
N LEU A 149 19.83 -6.35 -0.32
CA LEU A 149 18.48 -6.63 -0.79
C LEU A 149 17.55 -5.49 -0.35
N GLU A 150 16.81 -4.93 -1.30
CA GLU A 150 15.96 -3.76 -1.08
C GLU A 150 14.89 -4.02 -0.01
N SER A 151 14.21 -5.17 -0.05
CA SER A 151 13.19 -5.55 0.93
C SER A 151 13.69 -5.70 2.37
N LEU A 152 15.01 -5.89 2.56
CA LEU A 152 15.63 -6.12 3.86
C LEU A 152 16.37 -4.90 4.40
N ASN A 153 16.43 -3.79 3.66
CA ASN A 153 17.23 -2.62 4.04
C ASN A 153 16.82 -2.08 5.42
N ASP A 154 15.53 -1.88 5.65
CA ASP A 154 15.02 -1.34 6.92
C ASP A 154 15.31 -2.28 8.10
N VAL A 155 15.15 -3.60 7.89
CA VAL A 155 15.40 -4.62 8.92
C VAL A 155 16.89 -4.65 9.26
N VAL A 156 17.77 -4.58 8.26
CA VAL A 156 19.22 -4.56 8.44
C VAL A 156 19.68 -3.24 9.08
N ALA A 157 19.06 -2.12 8.73
CA ALA A 157 19.34 -0.83 9.37
C ALA A 157 18.94 -0.82 10.85
N GLN A 158 17.84 -1.49 11.23
CA GLN A 158 17.46 -1.67 12.64
C GLN A 158 18.46 -2.51 13.43
N ILE A 159 19.00 -3.57 12.82
CA ILE A 159 19.98 -4.47 13.45
C ILE A 159 21.35 -3.81 13.56
N THR A 160 21.84 -3.21 12.47
CA THR A 160 23.23 -2.74 12.35
C THR A 160 23.41 -1.27 12.70
N HIS A 161 22.32 -0.51 12.79
CA HIS A 161 22.29 0.96 12.90
C HIS A 161 22.96 1.70 11.73
N VAL A 162 23.21 1.01 10.61
CA VAL A 162 23.83 1.57 9.40
C VAL A 162 22.85 1.49 8.24
N VAL A 163 22.57 2.63 7.61
CA VAL A 163 21.71 2.70 6.42
C VAL A 163 22.54 2.39 5.18
N VAL A 164 22.17 1.34 4.46
CA VAL A 164 22.84 0.92 3.23
C VAL A 164 22.21 1.66 2.04
N ARG A 165 23.00 2.46 1.33
CA ARG A 165 22.52 3.25 0.17
C ARG A 165 22.54 2.47 -1.15
N GLU A 166 23.31 1.40 -1.19
CA GLU A 166 23.49 0.56 -2.38
C GLU A 166 22.63 -0.70 -2.26
N THR A 167 21.57 -0.75 -3.07
CA THR A 167 20.59 -1.83 -3.04
C THR A 167 20.35 -2.44 -4.42
N VAL A 168 19.83 -3.67 -4.40
CA VAL A 168 19.39 -4.46 -5.54
C VAL A 168 17.92 -4.83 -5.32
N PRO A 169 17.04 -4.63 -6.33
CA PRO A 169 15.67 -5.10 -6.26
C PRO A 169 15.61 -6.63 -6.11
N ASP A 170 14.76 -7.13 -5.21
CA ASP A 170 14.61 -8.56 -4.93
C ASP A 170 14.32 -9.39 -6.19
N ALA A 171 13.60 -8.81 -7.16
CA ALA A 171 13.30 -9.46 -8.43
C ALA A 171 14.55 -9.87 -9.23
N VAL A 172 15.67 -9.15 -9.11
CA VAL A 172 16.94 -9.52 -9.77
C VAL A 172 17.52 -10.77 -9.11
N PHE A 173 17.52 -10.81 -7.78
CA PHE A 173 17.98 -11.95 -7.00
C PHE A 173 17.10 -13.20 -7.21
N GLU A 174 15.78 -13.03 -7.27
CA GLU A 174 14.82 -14.13 -7.54
C GLU A 174 14.90 -14.69 -8.96
N LYS A 175 15.43 -13.91 -9.92
CA LYS A 175 15.64 -14.35 -11.30
C LYS A 175 16.99 -15.06 -11.50
N ALA A 176 17.88 -15.04 -10.51
CA ALA A 176 19.16 -15.74 -10.59
C ALA A 176 18.96 -17.25 -10.86
N TYR A 177 19.77 -17.79 -11.76
CA TYR A 177 19.75 -19.21 -12.11
C TYR A 177 20.24 -20.06 -10.94
N ASP A 178 21.31 -19.64 -10.27
CA ASP A 178 21.88 -20.30 -9.11
C ASP A 178 22.25 -19.25 -8.04
N VAL A 179 22.06 -19.63 -6.77
CA VAL A 179 22.45 -18.80 -5.61
C VAL A 179 23.24 -19.68 -4.66
N ARG A 180 24.53 -19.41 -4.56
CA ARG A 180 25.45 -20.15 -3.71
C ARG A 180 25.63 -19.40 -2.39
N LEU A 181 25.05 -19.94 -1.33
CA LEU A 181 25.22 -19.39 0.01
C LEU A 181 26.62 -19.67 0.53
N ILE A 182 27.37 -18.60 0.80
CA ILE A 182 28.69 -18.62 1.43
C ILE A 182 28.50 -18.29 2.90
N ASP A 183 28.47 -19.33 3.73
CA ASP A 183 28.28 -19.24 5.17
C ASP A 183 29.60 -19.56 5.88
N LEU A 184 30.10 -18.59 6.66
CA LEU A 184 31.30 -18.73 7.48
C LEU A 184 30.88 -18.64 8.96
N PRO A 185 31.36 -19.54 9.84
CA PRO A 185 31.15 -19.40 11.27
C PRO A 185 31.56 -18.00 11.78
N ILE A 186 30.80 -17.45 12.73
CA ILE A 186 30.98 -16.06 13.20
C ILE A 186 32.34 -15.88 13.88
N ASP A 187 32.79 -16.89 14.62
CA ASP A 187 34.10 -16.90 15.27
C ASP A 187 35.23 -16.79 14.24
N GLU A 188 35.13 -17.55 13.15
CA GLU A 188 36.09 -17.51 12.04
C GLU A 188 36.05 -16.16 11.29
N LEU A 189 34.86 -15.59 11.08
CA LEU A 189 34.74 -14.26 10.48
C LEU A 189 35.39 -13.19 11.34
N THR A 190 35.20 -13.27 12.66
CA THR A 190 35.78 -12.36 13.65
C THR A 190 37.30 -12.52 13.73
N GLU A 191 37.79 -13.75 13.65
CA GLU A 191 39.23 -14.06 13.58
C GLU A 191 39.85 -13.51 12.30
N ARG A 192 39.22 -13.71 11.14
CA ARG A 192 39.68 -13.12 9.86
C ARG A 192 39.69 -11.60 9.87
N LEU A 193 38.78 -10.95 10.60
CA LEU A 193 38.79 -9.50 10.84
C LEU A 193 39.99 -9.10 11.71
N ARG A 194 40.28 -9.83 12.79
CA ARG A 194 41.43 -9.58 13.67
C ARG A 194 42.77 -9.77 12.97
N GLU A 195 42.84 -10.74 12.06
CA GLU A 195 44.02 -11.02 11.23
C GLU A 195 44.21 -10.02 10.07
N GLY A 196 43.31 -9.05 9.89
CA GLY A 196 43.39 -8.07 8.80
C GLY A 196 43.04 -8.63 7.41
N LYS A 197 42.44 -9.82 7.34
CA LYS A 197 42.07 -10.49 6.07
C LYS A 197 40.79 -9.94 5.43
N VAL A 198 40.06 -9.04 6.13
CA VAL A 198 38.79 -8.45 5.67
C VAL A 198 38.92 -6.97 5.25
N TYR A 199 39.80 -6.16 5.86
CA TYR A 199 40.05 -4.76 5.49
C TYR A 199 41.54 -4.37 5.67
N VAL A 200 41.99 -3.36 4.93
CA VAL A 200 43.28 -2.69 5.14
C VAL A 200 43.24 -1.92 6.49
N PRO A 201 44.31 -1.93 7.32
CA PRO A 201 44.24 -1.55 8.74
C PRO A 201 43.64 -0.17 9.07
N ASP A 202 43.78 0.83 8.19
CA ASP A 202 43.33 2.20 8.47
C ASP A 202 41.80 2.41 8.34
N GLN A 203 41.09 1.58 7.57
CA GLN A 203 39.62 1.63 7.44
C GLN A 203 38.89 0.70 8.42
N ALA A 204 39.60 -0.26 9.03
CA ALA A 204 39.01 -1.27 9.90
C ALA A 204 38.46 -0.67 11.21
N ARG A 205 39.07 0.40 11.74
CA ARG A 205 38.78 0.91 13.10
C ARG A 205 37.48 1.74 13.21
N LEU A 206 37.02 2.36 12.13
CA LEU A 206 35.83 3.23 12.11
C LEU A 206 34.52 2.47 11.81
N ALA A 207 34.58 1.28 11.19
CA ALA A 207 33.41 0.46 10.86
C ALA A 207 33.15 -0.70 11.83
N SER A 208 34.12 -1.04 12.69
CA SER A 208 34.08 -2.22 13.57
C SER A 208 33.28 -2.05 14.87
N GLU A 209 32.98 -0.81 15.30
CA GLU A 209 32.28 -0.59 16.59
C GLU A 209 30.76 -0.81 16.54
N GLY A 210 30.15 -0.84 15.34
CA GLY A 210 28.70 -1.01 15.13
C GLY A 210 28.31 -2.25 14.33
N PHE A 211 28.85 -2.42 13.13
CA PHE A 211 28.37 -3.41 12.16
C PHE A 211 28.78 -4.86 12.50
N PHE A 212 30.01 -5.07 12.97
CA PHE A 212 30.59 -6.41 13.22
C PHE A 212 30.42 -6.92 14.66
N ARG A 213 29.38 -6.46 15.37
CA ARG A 213 29.02 -7.03 16.66
C ARG A 213 28.48 -8.44 16.48
N GLU A 214 28.82 -9.34 17.40
CA GLU A 214 28.43 -10.75 17.35
C GLU A 214 26.90 -10.91 17.15
N GLY A 215 26.09 -10.19 17.94
CA GLY A 215 24.62 -10.20 17.79
C GLY A 215 24.12 -9.75 16.42
N ASN A 216 24.78 -8.77 15.80
CA ASN A 216 24.42 -8.28 14.47
C ASN A 216 24.76 -9.33 13.40
N LEU A 217 25.91 -9.99 13.52
CA LEU A 217 26.33 -11.06 12.62
C LEU A 217 25.42 -12.30 12.74
N ILE A 218 24.95 -12.65 13.94
CA ILE A 218 23.96 -13.72 14.15
C ILE A 218 22.67 -13.39 13.39
N ALA A 219 22.14 -12.18 13.55
CA ALA A 219 20.91 -11.77 12.91
C ALA A 219 21.04 -11.69 11.38
N LEU A 220 22.14 -11.16 10.85
CA LEU A 220 22.41 -11.14 9.42
C LEU A 220 22.57 -12.55 8.82
N ARG A 221 23.20 -13.47 9.56
CA ARG A 221 23.33 -14.88 9.18
C ARG A 221 21.98 -15.57 9.14
N GLU A 222 21.12 -15.34 10.13
CA GLU A 222 19.75 -15.85 10.15
C GLU A 222 18.95 -15.35 8.93
N LEU A 223 19.03 -14.04 8.63
CA LEU A 223 18.36 -13.46 7.46
C LEU A 223 18.86 -14.09 6.16
N ALA A 224 20.17 -14.25 5.99
CA ALA A 224 20.75 -14.84 4.79
C ALA A 224 20.30 -16.31 4.60
N LEU A 225 20.28 -17.11 5.68
CA LEU A 225 19.79 -18.48 5.65
C LEU A 225 18.29 -18.56 5.31
N ARG A 226 17.48 -17.67 5.91
CA ARG A 226 16.04 -17.61 5.67
C ARG A 226 15.70 -17.26 4.23
N VAL A 227 16.37 -16.25 3.66
CA VAL A 227 16.20 -15.84 2.25
C VAL A 227 16.59 -16.97 1.31
N THR A 228 17.70 -17.64 1.60
CA THR A 228 18.16 -18.81 0.81
C THR A 228 17.14 -19.94 0.87
N ALA A 229 16.60 -20.25 2.06
CA ALA A 229 15.58 -21.28 2.22
C ALA A 229 14.28 -20.95 1.46
N GLN A 230 13.83 -19.69 1.51
CA GLN A 230 12.67 -19.23 0.74
C GLN A 230 12.89 -19.39 -0.78
N ARG A 231 14.12 -19.09 -1.25
CA ARG A 231 14.50 -19.27 -2.65
C ARG A 231 14.45 -20.75 -3.07
N VAL A 232 14.98 -21.66 -2.25
CA VAL A 232 14.94 -23.11 -2.51
C VAL A 232 13.49 -23.60 -2.60
N ASP A 233 12.59 -23.10 -1.75
CA ASP A 233 11.16 -23.44 -1.81
C ASP A 233 10.49 -22.94 -3.11
N LEU A 234 10.81 -21.70 -3.55
CA LEU A 234 10.31 -21.17 -4.82
C LEU A 234 10.84 -21.95 -6.04
N GLN A 235 12.12 -22.33 -6.04
CA GLN A 235 12.73 -23.13 -7.10
C GLN A 235 12.10 -24.52 -7.18
N MET A 236 11.84 -25.15 -6.03
CA MET A 236 11.11 -26.42 -5.94
C MET A 236 9.69 -26.31 -6.49
N ARG A 237 8.95 -25.24 -6.17
CA ARG A 237 7.61 -25.00 -6.70
C ARG A 237 7.59 -24.82 -8.21
N ARG A 238 8.55 -24.06 -8.77
CA ARG A 238 8.70 -23.87 -10.22
C ARG A 238 9.03 -25.19 -10.93
N TYR A 239 10.00 -25.94 -10.42
CA TYR A 239 10.36 -27.25 -10.96
C TYR A 239 9.14 -28.20 -11.00
N ARG A 240 8.31 -28.22 -9.96
CA ARG A 240 7.08 -29.03 -9.91
C ARG A 240 6.04 -28.59 -10.91
N ALA A 241 5.84 -27.28 -11.09
CA ALA A 241 4.90 -26.73 -12.05
C ALA A 241 5.32 -27.03 -13.50
N GLU A 242 6.63 -26.97 -13.78
CA GLU A 242 7.21 -27.26 -15.10
C GLU A 242 7.19 -28.77 -15.43
N HIS A 243 7.42 -29.65 -14.44
CA HIS A 243 7.48 -31.10 -14.64
C HIS A 243 6.16 -31.84 -14.34
N GLY A 244 5.07 -31.13 -14.00
CA GLY A 244 3.75 -31.73 -13.76
C GLY A 244 3.71 -32.74 -12.60
N ILE A 245 4.58 -32.58 -11.60
CA ILE A 245 4.75 -33.56 -10.51
C ILE A 245 3.67 -33.32 -9.44
N GLU A 246 2.59 -34.11 -9.48
CA GLU A 246 1.46 -34.05 -8.52
C GLU A 246 1.73 -34.71 -7.14
N ARG A 247 2.83 -35.45 -6.97
CA ARG A 247 3.16 -36.13 -5.69
C ARG A 247 3.64 -35.13 -4.64
N THR A 248 3.21 -35.30 -3.39
CA THR A 248 3.66 -34.52 -2.22
C THR A 248 5.10 -34.86 -1.87
N TRP A 249 5.99 -33.86 -1.82
CA TRP A 249 7.38 -34.04 -1.40
C TRP A 249 7.54 -33.64 0.08
N PRO A 250 8.01 -34.53 0.97
CA PRO A 250 7.98 -34.30 2.41
C PRO A 250 9.23 -33.53 2.86
N ALA A 251 9.23 -32.20 2.69
CA ALA A 251 10.27 -31.35 3.27
C ALA A 251 9.91 -30.86 4.70
N ALA A 252 8.62 -30.80 5.05
CA ALA A 252 8.13 -30.46 6.38
C ALA A 252 6.86 -31.28 6.70
N GLU A 253 6.78 -31.82 7.92
CA GLU A 253 5.60 -32.56 8.39
C GLU A 253 4.42 -31.60 8.57
N ARG A 254 3.24 -31.97 8.07
CA ARG A 254 2.01 -31.18 8.23
C ARG A 254 0.80 -32.07 8.45
N ILE A 255 0.04 -31.75 9.48
CA ILE A 255 -1.02 -32.61 10.00
C ILE A 255 -2.39 -32.01 9.70
N LEU A 256 -3.35 -32.83 9.27
CA LEU A 256 -4.75 -32.44 9.08
C LEU A 256 -5.64 -33.27 10.00
N VAL A 257 -6.34 -32.64 10.93
CA VAL A 257 -7.36 -33.31 11.77
C VAL A 257 -8.76 -33.06 11.20
N CYS A 258 -9.49 -34.13 10.95
CA CYS A 258 -10.88 -34.06 10.51
C CYS A 258 -11.81 -33.81 11.70
N VAL A 259 -12.47 -32.66 11.70
CA VAL A 259 -13.44 -32.25 12.72
C VAL A 259 -14.84 -32.72 12.34
N SER A 260 -15.63 -33.15 13.33
CA SER A 260 -17.00 -33.61 13.13
C SER A 260 -17.91 -33.18 14.30
N PRO A 261 -19.26 -33.27 14.17
CA PRO A 261 -20.17 -33.04 15.30
C PRO A 261 -20.08 -34.09 16.42
N SER A 262 -19.25 -35.13 16.25
CA SER A 262 -19.06 -36.19 17.25
C SER A 262 -18.39 -35.65 18.52
N PRO A 263 -18.87 -36.00 19.73
CA PRO A 263 -18.19 -35.65 20.98
C PRO A 263 -16.71 -36.11 21.05
N SER A 264 -16.35 -37.16 20.32
CA SER A 264 -14.97 -37.65 20.23
C SER A 264 -14.02 -36.69 19.50
N SER A 265 -14.54 -35.70 18.75
CA SER A 265 -13.74 -34.76 17.96
C SER A 265 -12.88 -33.84 18.84
N ALA A 266 -13.35 -33.46 20.03
CA ALA A 266 -12.55 -32.68 20.98
C ALA A 266 -11.25 -33.41 21.40
N ARG A 267 -11.31 -34.74 21.57
CA ARG A 267 -10.12 -35.55 21.88
C ARG A 267 -9.20 -35.69 20.67
N LEU A 268 -9.75 -35.83 19.46
CA LEU A 268 -8.96 -35.84 18.23
C LEU A 268 -8.14 -34.57 18.09
N ILE A 269 -8.75 -33.41 18.33
CA ILE A 269 -8.08 -32.11 18.28
C ILE A 269 -6.93 -32.04 19.29
N ARG A 270 -7.16 -32.44 20.55
CA ARG A 270 -6.10 -32.47 21.58
C ARG A 270 -4.98 -33.46 21.24
N SER A 271 -5.30 -34.61 20.66
CA SER A 271 -4.30 -35.59 20.21
C SER A 271 -3.52 -35.09 18.99
N ALA A 272 -4.18 -34.39 18.07
CA ALA A 272 -3.54 -33.75 16.93
C ALA A 272 -2.56 -32.67 17.38
N ARG A 273 -2.92 -31.83 18.37
CA ARG A 273 -1.99 -30.88 18.98
C ARG A 273 -0.75 -31.55 19.56
N ARG A 274 -0.92 -32.63 20.34
CA ARG A 274 0.22 -33.37 20.92
C ARG A 274 1.14 -33.95 19.84
N LEU A 275 0.56 -34.51 18.78
CA LEU A 275 1.31 -35.07 17.66
C LEU A 275 2.03 -33.97 16.87
N ALA A 276 1.39 -32.82 16.65
CA ALA A 276 1.97 -31.65 16.00
C ALA A 276 3.15 -31.07 16.79
N THR A 277 3.01 -30.92 18.11
CA THR A 277 4.11 -30.48 18.97
C THR A 277 5.30 -31.44 18.92
N GLY A 278 5.04 -32.76 18.96
CA GLY A 278 6.11 -33.77 18.94
C GLY A 278 6.86 -33.87 17.60
N LEU A 279 6.23 -33.46 16.50
CA LEU A 279 6.83 -33.45 15.16
C LEU A 279 7.32 -32.07 14.71
N HIS A 280 7.16 -31.04 15.55
CA HIS A 280 7.37 -29.64 15.17
C HIS A 280 6.65 -29.27 13.85
N ALA A 281 5.43 -29.79 13.71
CA ALA A 281 4.64 -29.72 12.49
C ALA A 281 3.52 -28.69 12.59
N ASP A 282 3.25 -27.98 11.50
CA ASP A 282 2.02 -27.22 11.36
C ASP A 282 0.82 -28.18 11.36
N TRP A 283 -0.31 -27.73 11.89
CA TRP A 283 -1.51 -28.55 11.91
C TRP A 283 -2.78 -27.75 11.62
N ILE A 284 -3.68 -28.40 10.90
CA ILE A 284 -4.90 -27.83 10.36
C ILE A 284 -6.08 -28.65 10.87
N ALA A 285 -7.13 -27.99 11.33
CA ALA A 285 -8.40 -28.62 11.69
C ALA A 285 -9.45 -28.31 10.61
N ALA A 286 -9.86 -29.35 9.87
CA ALA A 286 -10.80 -29.20 8.76
C ALA A 286 -12.16 -29.82 9.05
N TYR A 287 -13.22 -29.06 8.81
CA TYR A 287 -14.60 -29.54 8.77
C TYR A 287 -15.10 -29.52 7.33
N VAL A 288 -15.84 -30.56 6.91
CA VAL A 288 -16.46 -30.57 5.56
C VAL A 288 -17.95 -30.37 5.65
N GLU A 289 -18.41 -29.27 5.09
CA GLU A 289 -19.81 -28.99 4.83
C GLU A 289 -20.27 -29.78 3.61
N THR A 290 -21.09 -30.80 3.87
CA THR A 290 -21.79 -31.56 2.85
C THR A 290 -23.25 -31.09 2.74
N PRO A 291 -23.96 -31.34 1.64
CA PRO A 291 -25.40 -31.03 1.54
C PRO A 291 -26.25 -31.68 2.66
N GLY A 292 -25.76 -32.75 3.27
CA GLY A 292 -26.35 -33.36 4.47
C GLY A 292 -26.10 -32.58 5.77
N ALA A 293 -25.03 -31.78 5.84
CA ALA A 293 -24.70 -30.92 6.98
C ALA A 293 -25.73 -29.80 7.19
N LEU A 294 -26.42 -29.35 6.12
CA LEU A 294 -27.56 -28.43 6.20
C LEU A 294 -28.75 -28.98 7.03
N ARG A 295 -28.79 -30.31 7.26
CA ARG A 295 -29.79 -30.98 8.10
C ARG A 295 -29.35 -31.21 9.54
N LEU A 296 -28.17 -30.74 9.94
CA LEU A 296 -27.68 -30.90 11.31
C LEU A 296 -28.60 -30.19 12.30
N SER A 297 -28.87 -30.86 13.41
CA SER A 297 -29.61 -30.28 14.52
C SER A 297 -28.87 -29.04 15.04
N ALA A 298 -29.59 -28.08 15.63
CA ALA A 298 -28.96 -26.89 16.21
C ALA A 298 -27.86 -27.25 17.23
N LYS A 299 -28.03 -28.36 17.97
CA LYS A 299 -27.03 -28.87 18.93
C LYS A 299 -25.77 -29.43 18.25
N ASP A 300 -25.90 -30.06 17.09
CA ASP A 300 -24.74 -30.61 16.38
C ASP A 300 -23.94 -29.52 15.67
N ARG A 301 -24.60 -28.48 15.15
CA ARG A 301 -23.94 -27.27 14.64
C ARG A 301 -23.15 -26.55 15.73
N GLU A 302 -23.76 -26.40 16.90
CA GLU A 302 -23.10 -25.80 18.06
C GLU A 302 -21.84 -26.59 18.46
N ARG A 303 -21.89 -27.93 18.45
CA ARG A 303 -20.71 -28.76 18.75
C ARG A 303 -19.59 -28.61 17.73
N VAL A 304 -19.91 -28.52 16.44
CA VAL A 304 -18.90 -28.28 15.40
C VAL A 304 -18.21 -26.93 15.64
N ASN A 305 -19.00 -25.90 15.98
CA ASN A 305 -18.47 -24.58 16.32
C ASN A 305 -17.53 -24.64 17.54
N GLN A 306 -17.95 -25.31 18.61
CA GLN A 306 -17.11 -25.53 19.80
C GLN A 306 -15.80 -26.27 19.49
N HIS A 307 -15.83 -27.23 18.56
CA HIS A 307 -14.62 -27.92 18.11
C HIS A 307 -13.68 -27.01 17.30
N HIS A 308 -14.21 -26.12 16.46
CA HIS A 308 -13.39 -25.12 15.76
C HIS A 308 -12.71 -24.17 16.75
N ILE A 309 -13.48 -23.62 17.70
CA ILE A 309 -12.95 -22.74 18.76
C ILE A 309 -11.85 -23.47 19.55
N LEU A 310 -12.07 -24.72 19.94
CA LEU A 310 -11.07 -25.52 20.64
C LEU A 310 -9.80 -25.75 19.81
N ALA A 311 -9.94 -26.01 18.52
CA ALA A 311 -8.79 -26.22 17.63
C ALA A 311 -7.97 -24.94 17.46
N GLN A 312 -8.65 -23.81 17.24
CA GLN A 312 -8.02 -22.49 17.11
C GLN A 312 -7.31 -22.09 18.41
N GLY A 313 -7.94 -22.29 19.57
CA GLY A 313 -7.34 -22.01 20.88
C GLY A 313 -6.12 -22.88 21.20
N LEU A 314 -5.96 -24.03 20.54
CA LEU A 314 -4.77 -24.88 20.63
C LEU A 314 -3.71 -24.58 19.57
N GLY A 315 -3.93 -23.57 18.71
CA GLY A 315 -3.02 -23.13 17.67
C GLY A 315 -3.13 -23.90 16.36
N ALA A 316 -4.30 -24.47 16.03
CA ALA A 316 -4.56 -25.02 14.69
C ALA A 316 -5.03 -23.92 13.72
N GLU A 317 -4.61 -24.00 12.46
CA GLU A 317 -5.34 -23.34 11.37
C GLU A 317 -6.70 -24.03 11.23
N THR A 318 -7.82 -23.31 11.29
CA THR A 318 -9.15 -23.91 11.15
C THR A 318 -9.75 -23.60 9.78
N VAL A 319 -10.28 -24.62 9.11
CA VAL A 319 -10.82 -24.48 7.75
C VAL A 319 -12.15 -25.21 7.63
N THR A 320 -13.11 -24.57 6.96
CA THR A 320 -14.37 -25.21 6.55
C THR A 320 -14.36 -25.40 5.03
N LEU A 321 -14.51 -26.63 4.59
CA LEU A 321 -14.47 -27.04 3.19
C LEU A 321 -15.89 -27.33 2.71
N GLY A 322 -16.31 -26.76 1.59
CA GLY A 322 -17.61 -27.04 0.98
C GLY A 322 -17.49 -28.04 -0.17
N GLY A 323 -18.20 -29.17 -0.11
CA GLY A 323 -18.07 -30.22 -1.13
C GLY A 323 -19.18 -31.27 -1.13
N GLY A 324 -19.33 -31.96 -2.26
CA GLY A 324 -20.34 -33.02 -2.42
C GLY A 324 -19.98 -34.35 -1.74
N SER A 325 -18.68 -34.65 -1.59
CA SER A 325 -18.15 -35.84 -0.90
C SER A 325 -17.08 -35.43 0.11
N GLY A 326 -17.33 -35.76 1.39
CA GLY A 326 -16.44 -35.42 2.51
C GLY A 326 -15.00 -35.94 2.34
N PRO A 327 -14.80 -37.24 2.10
CA PRO A 327 -13.46 -37.82 1.95
C PRO A 327 -12.68 -37.22 0.77
N ALA A 328 -13.33 -37.07 -0.39
CA ALA A 328 -12.68 -36.53 -1.58
C ALA A 328 -12.22 -35.08 -1.39
N GLU A 329 -13.01 -34.26 -0.67
CA GLU A 329 -12.66 -32.89 -0.36
C GLU A 329 -11.46 -32.80 0.59
N ILE A 330 -11.42 -33.65 1.63
CA ILE A 330 -10.31 -33.73 2.57
C ILE A 330 -9.02 -34.11 1.84
N VAL A 331 -9.04 -35.10 0.95
CA VAL A 331 -7.83 -35.52 0.20
C VAL A 331 -7.37 -34.42 -0.74
N ARG A 332 -8.30 -33.79 -1.48
CA ARG A 332 -7.98 -32.67 -2.37
C ARG A 332 -7.33 -31.51 -1.59
N PHE A 333 -7.92 -31.14 -0.47
CA PHE A 333 -7.39 -30.09 0.39
C PHE A 333 -6.02 -30.48 0.97
N ALA A 334 -5.89 -31.71 1.48
CA ALA A 334 -4.65 -32.25 2.01
C ALA A 334 -3.51 -32.16 0.99
N ARG A 335 -3.75 -32.56 -0.27
CA ARG A 335 -2.76 -32.43 -1.36
C ARG A 335 -2.40 -30.97 -1.66
N SER A 336 -3.39 -30.07 -1.73
CA SER A 336 -3.14 -28.65 -2.01
C SER A 336 -2.30 -27.95 -0.94
N ARG A 337 -2.37 -28.42 0.30
CA ARG A 337 -1.61 -27.88 1.44
C ARG A 337 -0.37 -28.71 1.81
N ASN A 338 -0.01 -29.72 1.00
CA ASN A 338 1.07 -30.69 1.25
C ASN A 338 0.99 -31.33 2.65
N VAL A 339 -0.21 -31.74 3.07
CA VAL A 339 -0.42 -32.48 4.31
C VAL A 339 0.19 -33.87 4.17
N THR A 340 1.04 -34.26 5.14
CA THR A 340 1.68 -35.58 5.20
C THR A 340 0.84 -36.59 5.98
N ARG A 341 0.03 -36.12 6.95
CA ARG A 341 -0.75 -37.00 7.84
C ARG A 341 -2.17 -36.50 8.08
N ILE A 342 -3.17 -37.37 7.91
CA ILE A 342 -4.58 -37.08 8.18
C ILE A 342 -5.04 -37.85 9.42
N LEU A 343 -5.58 -37.14 10.42
CA LEU A 343 -6.14 -37.74 11.64
C LEU A 343 -7.66 -37.79 11.55
N VAL A 344 -8.23 -38.97 11.77
CA VAL A 344 -9.68 -39.21 11.76
C VAL A 344 -10.10 -40.05 12.97
N GLY A 345 -11.30 -39.81 13.48
CA GLY A 345 -11.88 -40.63 14.55
C GLY A 345 -12.48 -41.93 14.02
N LYS A 346 -12.51 -42.96 14.87
CA LYS A 346 -13.26 -44.19 14.55
C LYS A 346 -14.74 -43.87 14.29
N PRO A 347 -15.35 -44.47 13.24
CA PRO A 347 -16.78 -44.30 12.98
C PRO A 347 -17.62 -44.83 14.15
N THR A 348 -18.70 -44.12 14.48
CA THR A 348 -19.56 -44.40 15.66
C THR A 348 -20.91 -45.03 15.28
N HIS A 349 -21.14 -45.39 14.01
CA HIS A 349 -22.37 -46.03 13.54
C HIS A 349 -22.27 -47.56 13.51
N ALA A 350 -23.42 -48.24 13.50
CA ALA A 350 -23.50 -49.71 13.51
C ALA A 350 -23.04 -50.32 12.17
N ARG A 351 -22.22 -51.38 12.23
CA ARG A 351 -21.59 -52.07 11.09
C ARG A 351 -22.53 -52.48 9.95
N TRP A 352 -23.81 -52.73 10.21
CA TRP A 352 -24.78 -53.09 9.16
C TRP A 352 -25.06 -51.93 8.18
N ARG A 353 -24.87 -50.67 8.60
CA ARG A 353 -24.97 -49.50 7.71
C ARG A 353 -23.81 -49.39 6.74
N ASP A 354 -22.64 -49.93 7.08
CA ASP A 354 -21.48 -49.97 6.17
C ASP A 354 -21.73 -50.85 4.94
N PHE A 355 -22.71 -51.77 5.01
CA PHE A 355 -23.11 -52.61 3.89
C PHE A 355 -23.91 -51.85 2.82
N PHE A 356 -24.66 -50.81 3.21
CA PHE A 356 -25.49 -50.02 2.30
C PHE A 356 -24.85 -48.68 1.88
N THR A 357 -23.91 -48.16 2.66
CA THR A 357 -23.17 -46.92 2.38
C THR A 357 -21.70 -47.09 2.74
N ARG A 358 -20.77 -46.78 1.82
CA ARG A 358 -19.33 -46.81 2.09
C ARG A 358 -18.98 -45.85 3.24
N SER A 359 -18.16 -46.30 4.19
CA SER A 359 -17.73 -45.49 5.34
C SER A 359 -16.78 -44.38 4.92
N PHE A 360 -16.90 -43.20 5.54
CA PHE A 360 -16.00 -42.04 5.32
C PHE A 360 -14.53 -42.45 5.45
N LEU A 361 -14.21 -43.28 6.45
CA LEU A 361 -12.86 -43.76 6.70
C LEU A 361 -12.36 -44.68 5.56
N ASP A 362 -13.20 -45.60 5.09
CA ASP A 362 -12.83 -46.54 4.02
C ASP A 362 -12.58 -45.82 2.70
N GLU A 363 -13.40 -44.81 2.39
CA GLU A 363 -13.22 -43.98 1.20
C GLU A 363 -11.97 -43.11 1.33
N LEU A 364 -11.69 -42.55 2.51
CA LEU A 364 -10.50 -41.75 2.77
C LEU A 364 -9.22 -42.58 2.64
N VAL A 365 -9.15 -43.76 3.25
CA VAL A 365 -7.98 -44.67 3.15
C VAL A 365 -7.74 -45.12 1.72
N ARG A 366 -8.80 -45.31 0.92
CA ARG A 366 -8.66 -45.68 -0.51
C ARG A 366 -8.18 -44.53 -1.40
N THR A 367 -8.46 -43.28 -1.00
CA THR A 367 -8.18 -42.09 -1.82
C THR A 367 -6.97 -41.30 -1.36
N SER A 368 -6.50 -41.50 -0.12
CA SER A 368 -5.38 -40.76 0.48
C SER A 368 -4.07 -40.94 -0.28
N GLY A 369 -3.87 -42.07 -0.96
CA GLY A 369 -2.65 -42.36 -1.72
C GLY A 369 -1.44 -42.39 -0.78
N ASP A 370 -0.47 -41.50 -1.02
CA ASP A 370 0.78 -41.39 -0.26
C ASP A 370 0.63 -40.65 1.10
N ILE A 371 -0.57 -40.21 1.44
CA ILE A 371 -0.84 -39.49 2.71
C ILE A 371 -1.22 -40.49 3.81
N ASP A 372 -0.50 -40.46 4.92
CA ASP A 372 -0.75 -41.36 6.05
C ASP A 372 -2.06 -41.02 6.76
N VAL A 373 -2.94 -42.01 6.92
CA VAL A 373 -4.22 -41.85 7.63
C VAL A 373 -4.14 -42.48 9.02
N HIS A 374 -4.11 -41.65 10.07
CA HIS A 374 -4.11 -42.08 11.46
C HIS A 374 -5.52 -42.11 12.05
N VAL A 375 -5.95 -43.29 12.48
CA VAL A 375 -7.26 -43.49 13.10
C VAL A 375 -7.11 -43.56 14.61
N LEU A 376 -7.69 -42.60 15.31
CA LEU A 376 -7.67 -42.56 16.77
C LEU A 376 -8.97 -43.14 17.36
N ALA A 377 -8.83 -44.02 18.35
CA ALA A 377 -9.96 -44.52 19.11
C ALA A 377 -10.48 -43.42 20.05
N GLY A 378 -11.78 -43.13 19.96
CA GLY A 378 -12.48 -42.50 21.08
C GLY A 378 -12.82 -43.59 22.08
N ASP A 379 -12.53 -43.38 23.37
CA ASP A 379 -13.12 -44.25 24.40
C ASP A 379 -14.64 -44.16 24.32
N GLU A 380 -15.32 -45.27 24.62
CA GLU A 380 -16.77 -45.30 24.71
C GLU A 380 -17.24 -44.17 25.63
N PRO A 381 -18.27 -43.40 25.25
CA PRO A 381 -18.86 -42.45 26.16
C PRO A 381 -19.42 -43.21 27.37
N GLU A 382 -18.91 -42.91 28.56
CA GLU A 382 -19.62 -43.15 29.81
C GLU A 382 -21.04 -42.61 29.63
N GLY A 383 -22.01 -43.50 29.73
CA GLY A 383 -23.40 -43.21 29.43
C GLY A 383 -23.75 -43.46 27.97
N ARG A 384 -24.17 -44.69 27.68
CA ARG A 384 -25.22 -44.93 26.69
C ARG A 384 -26.44 -44.09 27.09
N ALA A 385 -26.46 -42.81 26.72
CA ALA A 385 -27.70 -42.10 26.52
C ALA A 385 -28.42 -42.91 25.45
N LYS A 386 -29.43 -43.67 25.86
CA LYS A 386 -30.40 -44.29 24.97
C LYS A 386 -30.73 -43.21 23.95
N ARG A 387 -30.20 -43.35 22.72
CA ARG A 387 -30.76 -42.64 21.59
C ARG A 387 -32.16 -43.19 21.54
N ASP A 388 -33.10 -42.44 22.10
CA ASP A 388 -34.51 -42.65 21.85
C ASP A 388 -34.61 -42.81 20.33
N LEU A 389 -34.90 -44.04 19.90
CA LEU A 389 -35.37 -44.35 18.56
C LEU A 389 -36.78 -43.77 18.42
N THR A 390 -36.95 -42.51 18.78
CA THR A 390 -37.99 -41.70 18.17
C THR A 390 -37.47 -41.44 16.77
N LEU A 391 -37.93 -42.26 15.82
CA LEU A 391 -38.06 -41.86 14.42
C LEU A 391 -38.88 -40.58 14.40
N ARG A 392 -38.25 -39.46 14.72
CA ARG A 392 -38.86 -38.15 14.63
C ARG A 392 -38.84 -37.82 13.15
N VAL A 393 -39.85 -38.33 12.46
CA VAL A 393 -40.23 -37.87 11.12
C VAL A 393 -40.20 -36.34 11.20
N PRO A 394 -39.43 -35.65 10.35
CA PRO A 394 -39.32 -34.21 10.44
C PRO A 394 -40.73 -33.65 10.29
N ARG A 395 -41.23 -32.98 11.33
CA ARG A 395 -42.38 -32.07 11.22
C ARG A 395 -41.90 -30.85 10.44
N GLY A 396 -41.63 -31.03 9.15
CA GLY A 396 -41.70 -29.93 8.20
C GLY A 396 -43.14 -29.47 8.19
N SER A 397 -43.37 -28.16 8.13
CA SER A 397 -44.68 -27.58 7.84
C SER A 397 -45.35 -28.45 6.79
N SER A 398 -46.42 -29.16 7.15
CA SER A 398 -47.08 -30.10 6.27
C SER A 398 -47.50 -29.32 5.04
N ASN A 399 -46.80 -29.52 3.94
CA ASN A 399 -47.12 -28.87 2.68
C ASN A 399 -48.33 -29.62 2.12
N VAL A 400 -49.48 -29.44 2.76
CA VAL A 400 -50.75 -30.13 2.46
C VAL A 400 -51.08 -29.94 0.98
N ALA A 401 -50.78 -28.75 0.45
CA ALA A 401 -50.88 -28.43 -0.97
C ALA A 401 -50.12 -29.42 -1.87
N GLY A 402 -48.95 -29.90 -1.46
CA GLY A 402 -48.18 -30.89 -2.22
C GLY A 402 -48.84 -32.27 -2.22
N PHE A 403 -49.36 -32.73 -1.08
CA PHE A 403 -50.08 -34.00 -0.99
C PHE A 403 -51.43 -33.97 -1.73
N VAL A 404 -52.12 -32.83 -1.69
CA VAL A 404 -53.34 -32.59 -2.49
C VAL A 404 -53.00 -32.60 -3.99
N ALA A 405 -51.94 -31.91 -4.41
CA ALA A 405 -51.49 -31.91 -5.81
C ALA A 405 -51.11 -33.33 -6.28
N ALA A 406 -50.46 -34.13 -5.43
CA ALA A 406 -50.17 -35.54 -5.70
C ALA A 406 -51.45 -36.34 -5.97
N ALA A 407 -52.45 -36.23 -5.09
CA ALA A 407 -53.73 -36.93 -5.24
C ALA A 407 -54.49 -36.49 -6.50
N VAL A 408 -54.55 -35.17 -6.77
CA VAL A 408 -55.20 -34.61 -7.96
C VAL A 408 -54.49 -35.09 -9.23
N THR A 409 -53.16 -35.08 -9.25
CA THR A 409 -52.38 -35.51 -10.42
C THR A 409 -52.64 -36.99 -10.75
N VAL A 410 -52.67 -37.85 -9.72
CA VAL A 410 -53.00 -39.27 -9.89
C VAL A 410 -54.43 -39.43 -10.38
N ALA A 411 -55.40 -38.75 -9.79
CA ALA A 411 -56.80 -38.82 -10.21
C ALA A 411 -57.02 -38.35 -11.66
N VAL A 412 -56.37 -37.26 -12.06
CA VAL A 412 -56.41 -36.76 -13.45
C VAL A 412 -55.76 -37.76 -14.41
N ALA A 413 -54.62 -38.34 -14.05
CA ALA A 413 -53.97 -39.37 -14.86
C ALA A 413 -54.85 -40.63 -15.00
N THR A 414 -55.50 -41.07 -13.93
CA THR A 414 -56.47 -42.18 -13.96
C THR A 414 -57.67 -41.86 -14.85
N PHE A 415 -58.21 -40.64 -14.76
CA PHE A 415 -59.37 -40.21 -15.55
C PHE A 415 -59.03 -40.11 -17.05
N LEU A 416 -57.93 -39.45 -17.39
CA LEU A 416 -57.45 -39.33 -18.77
C LEU A 416 -57.07 -40.70 -19.37
N GLY A 417 -56.41 -41.55 -18.57
CA GLY A 417 -56.10 -42.93 -18.96
C GLY A 417 -57.35 -43.77 -19.25
N ARG A 418 -58.50 -43.44 -18.64
CA ARG A 418 -59.77 -44.14 -18.87
C ARG A 418 -60.58 -43.56 -20.04
N MET A 419 -60.48 -42.25 -20.31
CA MET A 419 -61.24 -41.59 -21.38
C MET A 419 -60.52 -41.56 -22.73
N VAL A 420 -59.20 -41.41 -22.76
CA VAL A 420 -58.46 -40.98 -23.96
C VAL A 420 -57.53 -42.06 -24.51
N LEU A 421 -56.88 -42.83 -23.63
CA LEU A 421 -55.91 -43.85 -24.02
C LEU A 421 -56.62 -45.19 -24.13
N GLY A 422 -56.54 -45.84 -25.29
CA GLY A 422 -57.07 -47.20 -25.50
C GLY A 422 -56.40 -48.24 -24.58
N GLN A 423 -56.78 -49.52 -24.68
CA GLN A 423 -56.33 -50.61 -23.78
C GLN A 423 -54.80 -50.86 -23.69
N GLU A 424 -53.97 -50.09 -24.38
CA GLU A 424 -52.51 -50.22 -24.30
C GLU A 424 -51.98 -49.71 -22.95
N ARG A 425 -51.56 -50.67 -22.12
CA ARG A 425 -51.14 -50.45 -20.73
C ARG A 425 -49.88 -49.58 -20.60
N ALA A 426 -49.05 -49.53 -21.64
CA ALA A 426 -47.78 -48.80 -21.63
C ALA A 426 -47.96 -47.28 -21.60
N ASP A 427 -48.90 -46.73 -22.39
CA ASP A 427 -49.12 -45.29 -22.48
C ASP A 427 -49.68 -44.71 -21.16
N ILE A 428 -50.50 -45.49 -20.47
CA ILE A 428 -51.08 -45.14 -19.18
C ILE A 428 -49.98 -45.08 -18.10
N VAL A 429 -49.02 -46.01 -18.13
CA VAL A 429 -47.85 -45.98 -17.24
C VAL A 429 -47.00 -44.73 -17.48
N MET A 430 -46.78 -44.34 -18.74
CA MET A 430 -46.06 -43.11 -19.08
C MET A 430 -46.76 -41.85 -18.56
N LEU A 431 -48.09 -41.80 -18.62
CA LEU A 431 -48.88 -40.68 -18.08
C LEU A 431 -48.73 -40.54 -16.57
N TYR A 432 -48.78 -41.65 -15.81
CA TYR A 432 -48.51 -41.64 -14.37
C TYR A 432 -47.09 -41.20 -14.06
N LEU A 433 -46.09 -41.69 -14.81
CA LEU A 433 -44.71 -41.27 -14.65
C LEU A 433 -44.57 -39.76 -14.87
N LEU A 434 -45.14 -39.20 -15.93
CA LEU A 434 -45.13 -37.76 -16.19
C LEU A 434 -45.72 -36.96 -15.03
N GLY A 435 -46.86 -37.40 -14.49
CA GLY A 435 -47.50 -36.77 -13.34
C GLY A 435 -46.61 -36.79 -12.09
N ILE A 436 -45.97 -37.93 -11.80
CA ILE A 436 -45.04 -38.06 -10.67
C ILE A 436 -43.84 -37.12 -10.83
N VAL A 437 -43.31 -36.96 -12.05
CA VAL A 437 -42.21 -36.03 -12.34
C VAL A 437 -42.62 -34.58 -12.08
N LEU A 438 -43.79 -34.15 -12.55
CA LEU A 438 -44.32 -32.80 -12.30
C LEU A 438 -44.47 -32.53 -10.79
N VAL A 439 -45.00 -33.50 -10.05
CA VAL A 439 -45.15 -33.38 -8.60
C VAL A 439 -43.79 -33.31 -7.89
N SER A 440 -42.83 -34.11 -8.34
CA SER A 440 -41.46 -34.13 -7.80
C SER A 440 -40.74 -32.80 -7.99
N MET A 441 -40.84 -32.19 -9.19
CA MET A 441 -40.20 -30.91 -9.51
C MET A 441 -40.73 -29.77 -8.63
N ARG A 442 -42.02 -29.77 -8.27
CA ARG A 442 -42.66 -28.62 -7.64
C ARG A 442 -42.83 -28.74 -6.12
N TRP A 443 -43.05 -29.95 -5.58
CA TRP A 443 -43.36 -30.17 -4.15
C TRP A 443 -42.43 -31.14 -3.41
N GLY A 444 -41.44 -31.74 -4.09
CA GLY A 444 -40.36 -32.52 -3.46
C GLY A 444 -40.69 -33.98 -3.16
N LEU A 445 -39.85 -34.62 -2.32
CA LEU A 445 -39.79 -36.09 -2.14
C LEU A 445 -41.05 -36.71 -1.50
N GLY A 446 -41.61 -36.07 -0.46
CA GLY A 446 -42.77 -36.62 0.25
C GLY A 446 -44.00 -36.75 -0.66
N PRO A 447 -44.47 -35.64 -1.27
CA PRO A 447 -45.57 -35.65 -2.22
C PRO A 447 -45.36 -36.58 -3.43
N SER A 448 -44.18 -36.60 -4.03
CA SER A 448 -43.89 -37.47 -5.18
C SER A 448 -43.88 -38.96 -4.83
N LEU A 449 -43.39 -39.33 -3.64
CA LEU A 449 -43.47 -40.71 -3.15
C LEU A 449 -44.92 -41.14 -2.91
N THR A 450 -45.74 -40.26 -2.33
CA THR A 450 -47.18 -40.53 -2.17
C THR A 450 -47.91 -40.61 -3.52
N ALA A 451 -47.56 -39.76 -4.49
CA ALA A 451 -48.08 -39.85 -5.85
C ALA A 451 -47.70 -41.18 -6.51
N ALA A 452 -46.47 -41.66 -6.33
CA ALA A 452 -46.01 -42.94 -6.89
C ALA A 452 -46.76 -44.14 -6.28
N ILE A 453 -46.93 -44.17 -4.95
CA ILE A 453 -47.71 -45.22 -4.27
C ILE A 453 -49.17 -45.17 -4.73
N ALA A 454 -49.78 -43.99 -4.75
CA ALA A 454 -51.16 -43.83 -5.20
C ALA A 454 -51.35 -44.17 -6.68
N ALA A 455 -50.37 -43.87 -7.55
CA ALA A 455 -50.36 -44.24 -8.96
C ALA A 455 -50.28 -45.75 -9.16
N VAL A 456 -49.42 -46.45 -8.40
CA VAL A 456 -49.33 -47.93 -8.44
C VAL A 456 -50.64 -48.57 -8.00
N LEU A 457 -51.21 -48.13 -6.88
CA LEU A 457 -52.49 -48.63 -6.39
C LEU A 457 -53.65 -48.34 -7.34
N SER A 458 -53.68 -47.14 -7.93
CA SER A 458 -54.70 -46.76 -8.92
C SER A 458 -54.53 -47.55 -10.22
N PHE A 459 -53.29 -47.79 -10.65
CA PHE A 459 -53.01 -48.60 -11.83
C PHE A 459 -53.47 -50.05 -11.66
N ASP A 460 -53.13 -50.67 -10.52
CA ASP A 460 -53.55 -52.03 -10.17
C ASP A 460 -55.08 -52.16 -10.15
N PHE A 461 -55.75 -51.25 -9.43
CA PHE A 461 -57.19 -51.30 -9.23
C PHE A 461 -58.01 -51.06 -10.52
N PHE A 462 -57.59 -50.12 -11.39
CA PHE A 462 -58.39 -49.71 -12.55
C PHE A 462 -57.99 -50.37 -13.87
N PHE A 463 -56.73 -50.80 -14.03
CA PHE A 463 -56.19 -51.18 -15.35
C PHE A 463 -55.62 -52.61 -15.41
N VAL A 464 -55.49 -53.31 -14.28
CA VAL A 464 -55.04 -54.72 -14.23
C VAL A 464 -56.23 -55.67 -14.03
N PRO A 465 -56.45 -56.68 -14.91
CA PRO A 465 -57.51 -57.68 -14.71
C PRO A 465 -57.15 -58.69 -13.60
N PRO A 466 -58.11 -59.12 -12.75
CA PRO A 466 -59.50 -58.70 -12.69
C PRO A 466 -59.68 -57.28 -12.15
N TYR A 467 -60.39 -56.45 -12.92
CA TYR A 467 -60.58 -55.03 -12.62
C TYR A 467 -61.34 -54.83 -11.29
N TYR A 468 -61.06 -53.71 -10.62
CA TYR A 468 -61.65 -53.33 -9.34
C TYR A 468 -61.28 -54.26 -8.17
N THR A 469 -60.18 -55.00 -8.31
CA THR A 469 -59.63 -55.85 -7.25
C THR A 469 -58.12 -55.62 -7.13
N PHE A 470 -57.59 -55.74 -5.91
CA PHE A 470 -56.14 -55.75 -5.68
C PHE A 470 -55.63 -57.19 -5.82
N ALA A 471 -55.52 -57.68 -7.05
CA ALA A 471 -55.11 -59.05 -7.36
C ALA A 471 -53.67 -59.07 -7.87
N VAL A 472 -52.70 -59.09 -6.96
CA VAL A 472 -51.26 -59.17 -7.29
C VAL A 472 -50.88 -60.62 -7.62
N SER A 473 -51.39 -61.16 -8.72
CA SER A 473 -51.13 -62.56 -9.13
C SER A 473 -50.16 -62.72 -10.31
N ASP A 474 -49.75 -61.63 -10.98
CA ASP A 474 -48.79 -61.68 -12.09
C ASP A 474 -47.48 -60.93 -11.77
N ILE A 475 -46.37 -61.68 -11.74
CA ILE A 475 -45.00 -61.18 -11.53
C ILE A 475 -44.64 -60.09 -12.56
N ARG A 476 -45.27 -60.07 -13.73
CA ARG A 476 -45.03 -59.07 -14.79
C ARG A 476 -45.38 -57.64 -14.36
N HIS A 477 -46.38 -57.46 -13.49
CA HIS A 477 -46.77 -56.14 -12.98
C HIS A 477 -45.85 -55.65 -11.86
N VAL A 478 -45.28 -56.56 -11.07
CA VAL A 478 -44.28 -56.25 -10.02
C VAL A 478 -43.05 -55.58 -10.61
N VAL A 479 -42.59 -56.02 -11.78
CA VAL A 479 -41.45 -55.40 -12.49
C VAL A 479 -41.77 -53.96 -12.90
N THR A 480 -42.98 -53.70 -13.42
CA THR A 480 -43.40 -52.35 -13.82
C THR A 480 -43.48 -51.42 -12.63
N PHE A 481 -44.06 -51.88 -11.51
CA PHE A 481 -44.11 -51.11 -10.27
C PHE A 481 -42.72 -50.82 -9.68
N ALA A 482 -41.82 -51.80 -9.72
CA ALA A 482 -40.44 -51.62 -9.28
C ALA A 482 -39.69 -50.58 -10.14
N VAL A 483 -39.87 -50.61 -11.47
CA VAL A 483 -39.26 -49.63 -12.38
C VAL A 483 -39.86 -48.24 -12.16
N MET A 484 -41.18 -48.10 -12.04
CA MET A 484 -41.81 -46.81 -11.76
C MET A 484 -41.35 -46.21 -10.43
N PHE A 485 -41.23 -47.04 -9.39
CA PHE A 485 -40.72 -46.62 -8.09
C PHE A 485 -39.24 -46.22 -8.16
N LEU A 486 -38.42 -46.96 -8.91
CA LEU A 486 -37.02 -46.65 -9.14
C LEU A 486 -36.86 -45.30 -9.87
N VAL A 487 -37.60 -45.09 -10.95
CA VAL A 487 -37.60 -43.84 -11.72
C VAL A 487 -38.03 -42.66 -10.84
N ALA A 488 -39.12 -42.80 -10.09
CA ALA A 488 -39.59 -41.78 -9.15
C ALA A 488 -38.54 -41.46 -8.07
N SER A 489 -37.84 -42.47 -7.56
CA SER A 489 -36.79 -42.31 -6.55
C SER A 489 -35.55 -41.62 -7.10
N VAL A 490 -35.11 -41.98 -8.31
CA VAL A 490 -33.97 -41.37 -9.00
C VAL A 490 -34.25 -39.90 -9.31
N ILE A 491 -35.43 -39.60 -9.88
CA ILE A 491 -35.84 -38.23 -10.22
C ILE A 491 -35.94 -37.39 -8.95
N SER A 492 -36.54 -37.91 -7.88
CA SER A 492 -36.62 -37.17 -6.62
C SER A 492 -35.25 -36.94 -5.97
N GLY A 493 -34.32 -37.90 -6.10
CA GLY A 493 -32.94 -37.75 -5.65
C GLY A 493 -32.14 -36.73 -6.47
N LEU A 494 -32.42 -36.60 -7.77
CA LEU A 494 -31.82 -35.60 -8.65
C LEU A 494 -32.37 -34.19 -8.36
N THR A 495 -33.69 -34.04 -8.26
CA THR A 495 -34.35 -32.76 -7.96
C THR A 495 -33.89 -32.19 -6.62
N LYS A 496 -33.74 -33.04 -5.60
CA LYS A 496 -33.19 -32.62 -4.31
C LYS A 496 -31.76 -32.09 -4.45
N ARG A 497 -30.90 -32.79 -5.18
CA ARG A 497 -29.51 -32.34 -5.43
C ARG A 497 -29.45 -31.00 -6.17
N VAL A 498 -30.29 -30.82 -7.19
CA VAL A 498 -30.38 -29.55 -7.94
C VAL A 498 -30.83 -28.41 -7.03
N ARG A 499 -31.81 -28.64 -6.15
CA ARG A 499 -32.31 -27.61 -5.21
C ARG A 499 -31.29 -27.26 -4.14
N ASP A 500 -30.67 -28.26 -3.51
CA ASP A 500 -29.60 -28.05 -2.52
C ASP A 500 -28.41 -27.29 -3.14
N GLN A 501 -28.08 -27.56 -4.41
CA GLN A 501 -27.05 -26.84 -5.16
C GLN A 501 -27.44 -25.39 -5.43
N ALA A 502 -28.68 -25.14 -5.88
CA ALA A 502 -29.18 -23.80 -6.19
C ALA A 502 -29.24 -22.90 -4.95
N ASP A 503 -29.73 -23.43 -3.82
CA ASP A 503 -29.80 -22.69 -2.55
C ASP A 503 -28.38 -22.31 -2.07
N SER A 504 -27.42 -23.24 -2.13
CA SER A 504 -26.02 -22.97 -1.77
C SER A 504 -25.30 -21.97 -2.69
N SER A 505 -25.73 -21.88 -3.96
CA SER A 505 -25.19 -20.90 -4.91
C SER A 505 -25.71 -19.50 -4.62
N ARG A 506 -27.00 -19.39 -4.28
CA ARG A 506 -27.65 -18.12 -3.98
C ARG A 506 -27.13 -17.50 -2.69
N GLU A 507 -26.86 -18.32 -1.68
CA GLU A 507 -26.27 -17.83 -0.43
C GLU A 507 -24.84 -17.32 -0.62
N ARG A 508 -24.05 -17.98 -1.48
CA ARG A 508 -22.71 -17.51 -1.87
C ARG A 508 -22.76 -16.19 -2.63
N GLU A 509 -23.68 -16.04 -3.58
CA GLU A 509 -23.87 -14.81 -4.35
C GLU A 509 -24.20 -13.62 -3.44
N LEU A 510 -25.10 -13.80 -2.48
CA LEU A 510 -25.45 -12.75 -1.50
C LEU A 510 -24.24 -12.31 -0.67
N ARG A 511 -23.42 -13.27 -0.18
CA ARG A 511 -22.21 -12.95 0.60
C ARG A 511 -21.18 -12.15 -0.22
N THR A 512 -20.90 -12.59 -1.44
CA THR A 512 -19.95 -11.88 -2.33
C THR A 512 -20.46 -10.50 -2.71
N SER A 513 -21.77 -10.34 -2.95
CA SER A 513 -22.37 -9.05 -3.28
C SER A 513 -22.22 -8.04 -2.13
N SER A 514 -22.43 -8.44 -0.87
CA SER A 514 -22.32 -7.55 0.30
C SER A 514 -20.89 -7.09 0.57
N LEU A 515 -19.89 -7.96 0.38
CA LEU A 515 -18.48 -7.58 0.50
C LEU A 515 -18.05 -6.66 -0.65
N TYR A 516 -18.52 -6.93 -1.87
CA TYR A 516 -18.23 -6.09 -3.03
C TYR A 516 -18.85 -4.68 -2.89
N SER A 517 -20.09 -4.58 -2.40
CA SER A 517 -20.73 -3.28 -2.18
C SER A 517 -20.01 -2.45 -1.12
N LEU A 518 -19.57 -3.07 -0.01
CA LEU A 518 -18.74 -2.42 0.99
C LEU A 518 -17.42 -1.92 0.38
N SER A 519 -16.68 -2.81 -0.30
CA SER A 519 -15.38 -2.47 -0.89
C SER A 519 -15.49 -1.28 -1.85
N ARG A 520 -16.53 -1.27 -2.70
CA ARG A 520 -16.81 -0.16 -3.63
C ARG A 520 -17.21 1.13 -2.91
N ALA A 521 -17.96 1.07 -1.81
CA ALA A 521 -18.31 2.25 -1.05
C ALA A 521 -17.06 2.85 -0.35
N LEU A 522 -16.17 1.99 0.16
CA LEU A 522 -14.94 2.38 0.83
C LEU A 522 -13.90 3.05 -0.09
N THR A 523 -13.93 2.84 -1.40
CA THR A 523 -13.01 3.52 -2.33
C THR A 523 -13.35 5.00 -2.54
N THR A 524 -14.60 5.41 -2.28
CA THR A 524 -15.03 6.81 -2.42
C THR A 524 -14.73 7.68 -1.20
N ALA A 525 -14.40 7.05 -0.07
CA ALA A 525 -14.09 7.72 1.18
C ALA A 525 -12.70 8.37 1.15
N LYS A 526 -12.61 9.64 1.56
CA LYS A 526 -11.35 10.41 1.55
C LYS A 526 -10.65 10.43 2.90
N THR A 527 -11.41 10.41 3.99
CA THR A 527 -10.89 10.46 5.36
C THR A 527 -11.17 9.17 6.13
N ALA A 528 -10.40 8.92 7.19
CA ALA A 528 -10.66 7.81 8.10
C ALA A 528 -12.08 7.87 8.72
N LYS A 529 -12.60 9.08 8.97
CA LYS A 529 -13.97 9.30 9.46
C LYS A 529 -15.01 8.87 8.41
N ASP A 530 -14.80 9.19 7.14
CA ASP A 530 -15.69 8.77 6.04
C ASP A 530 -15.73 7.25 5.89
N VAL A 531 -14.54 6.62 5.94
CA VAL A 531 -14.39 5.15 5.89
C VAL A 531 -15.19 4.49 7.01
N LEU A 532 -15.08 4.99 8.23
CA LEU A 532 -15.84 4.49 9.37
C LEU A 532 -17.34 4.70 9.23
N ALA A 533 -17.78 5.88 8.75
CA ALA A 533 -19.20 6.16 8.54
C ALA A 533 -19.83 5.22 7.49
N VAL A 534 -19.10 4.93 6.41
CA VAL A 534 -19.52 3.96 5.39
C VAL A 534 -19.53 2.53 5.95
N GLY A 535 -18.48 2.15 6.69
CA GLY A 535 -18.34 0.84 7.32
C GLY A 535 -19.45 0.55 8.32
N ILE A 536 -19.70 1.47 9.26
CA ILE A 536 -20.77 1.36 10.28
C ILE A 536 -22.13 1.16 9.61
N ARG A 537 -22.43 1.91 8.54
CA ARG A 537 -23.70 1.81 7.82
C ARG A 537 -23.89 0.44 7.19
N HIS A 538 -22.88 -0.07 6.50
CA HIS A 538 -22.94 -1.39 5.86
C HIS A 538 -23.01 -2.53 6.89
N VAL A 539 -22.26 -2.42 7.99
CA VAL A 539 -22.34 -3.41 9.08
C VAL A 539 -23.74 -3.41 9.70
N HIS A 540 -24.34 -2.23 9.90
CA HIS A 540 -25.72 -2.11 10.37
C HIS A 540 -26.73 -2.76 9.41
N GLU A 541 -26.64 -2.49 8.11
CA GLU A 541 -27.55 -3.02 7.08
C GLU A 541 -27.49 -4.56 6.98
N VAL A 542 -26.30 -5.15 7.06
CA VAL A 542 -26.11 -6.60 6.90
C VAL A 542 -26.39 -7.36 8.20
N PHE A 543 -25.89 -6.88 9.34
CA PHE A 543 -25.94 -7.61 10.61
C PHE A 543 -27.06 -7.13 11.55
N GLY A 544 -27.71 -6.00 11.27
CA GLY A 544 -28.75 -5.42 12.14
C GLY A 544 -28.23 -5.00 13.52
N THR A 545 -26.98 -4.55 13.58
CA THR A 545 -26.27 -4.13 14.80
C THR A 545 -26.15 -2.61 14.86
N ARG A 546 -26.27 -2.02 16.05
CA ARG A 546 -25.80 -0.66 16.28
C ARG A 546 -24.30 -0.71 16.49
N CYS A 547 -23.54 0.19 15.88
CA CYS A 547 -22.08 0.12 15.91
C CYS A 547 -21.47 1.37 16.52
N VAL A 548 -20.28 1.28 17.09
CA VAL A 548 -19.48 2.46 17.48
C VAL A 548 -18.04 2.22 17.08
N ALA A 549 -17.40 3.19 16.45
CA ALA A 549 -15.98 3.12 16.15
C ALA A 549 -15.21 4.04 17.09
N LEU A 550 -14.16 3.53 17.72
CA LEU A 550 -13.26 4.28 18.57
C LEU A 550 -11.89 4.37 17.91
N LEU A 551 -11.41 5.60 17.73
CA LEU A 551 -10.09 5.89 17.17
C LEU A 551 -9.21 6.52 18.26
N PRO A 552 -7.88 6.31 18.21
CA PRO A 552 -6.97 7.03 19.09
C PRO A 552 -7.00 8.54 18.79
N GLY A 553 -7.22 9.36 19.81
CA GLY A 553 -7.06 10.82 19.76
C GLY A 553 -5.60 11.25 19.90
N ASP A 554 -5.36 12.56 19.90
CA ASP A 554 -4.00 13.15 19.99
C ASP A 554 -3.30 12.84 21.33
N ASP A 555 -4.09 12.61 22.39
CA ASP A 555 -3.62 12.20 23.71
C ASP A 555 -3.43 10.68 23.85
N GLY A 556 -3.63 9.92 22.76
CA GLY A 556 -3.55 8.47 22.72
C GLY A 556 -4.76 7.75 23.33
N LYS A 557 -5.76 8.47 23.85
CA LYS A 557 -6.99 7.88 24.38
C LYS A 557 -7.97 7.60 23.26
N LEU A 558 -8.77 6.54 23.43
CA LEU A 558 -9.81 6.20 22.47
C LEU A 558 -10.96 7.20 22.54
N VAL A 559 -11.22 7.88 21.43
CA VAL A 559 -12.36 8.77 21.25
C VAL A 559 -13.39 8.08 20.38
N ALA A 560 -14.63 7.99 20.87
CA ALA A 560 -15.74 7.47 20.07
C ALA A 560 -16.06 8.44 18.93
N THR A 561 -16.20 7.89 17.73
CA THR A 561 -16.58 8.67 16.55
C THR A 561 -18.05 9.08 16.70
N GLU A 562 -18.34 10.38 16.58
CA GLU A 562 -19.71 10.86 16.48
C GLU A 562 -20.36 10.27 15.20
N GLY A 563 -21.46 9.55 15.36
CA GLY A 563 -22.14 8.92 14.24
C GLY A 563 -23.65 8.98 14.44
N GLY A 564 -24.37 9.04 13.32
CA GLY A 564 -25.82 9.23 13.24
C GLY A 564 -26.66 8.10 13.87
N PRO A 565 -27.91 7.89 13.42
CA PRO A 565 -28.90 7.07 14.14
C PRO A 565 -28.51 5.60 14.38
N THR A 566 -27.54 5.07 13.63
CA THR A 566 -27.04 3.69 13.76
C THR A 566 -25.94 3.50 14.81
N THR A 567 -25.50 4.59 15.46
CA THR A 567 -24.44 4.56 16.47
C THR A 567 -24.99 4.39 17.88
N PHE A 568 -24.27 3.68 18.75
CA PHE A 568 -24.57 3.63 20.18
C PHE A 568 -23.45 4.28 21.00
N VAL A 569 -23.79 4.80 22.17
CA VAL A 569 -22.83 5.40 23.09
C VAL A 569 -22.41 4.33 24.09
N PRO A 570 -21.13 3.93 24.12
CA PRO A 570 -20.64 2.98 25.12
C PRO A 570 -20.62 3.63 26.50
N ASP A 571 -21.10 2.91 27.52
CA ASP A 571 -20.96 3.31 28.91
C ASP A 571 -19.51 3.14 29.41
N GLU A 572 -19.24 3.48 30.67
CA GLU A 572 -17.88 3.42 31.24
C GLU A 572 -17.29 1.99 31.25
N LYS A 573 -18.14 0.98 31.49
CA LYS A 573 -17.73 -0.43 31.47
C LYS A 573 -17.37 -0.86 30.04
N GLU A 574 -18.22 -0.52 29.08
CA GLU A 574 -18.05 -0.81 27.65
C GLU A 574 -16.82 -0.09 27.07
N ARG A 575 -16.53 1.13 27.52
CA ARG A 575 -15.27 1.84 27.17
C ARG A 575 -14.03 1.10 27.68
N GLY A 576 -14.06 0.59 28.91
CA GLY A 576 -12.97 -0.22 29.45
C GLY A 576 -12.71 -1.49 28.63
N VAL A 577 -13.76 -2.12 28.10
CA VAL A 577 -13.62 -3.27 27.18
C VAL A 577 -12.96 -2.83 25.87
N ALA A 578 -13.38 -1.70 25.28
CA ALA A 578 -12.79 -1.17 24.07
C ALA A 578 -11.30 -0.83 24.23
N GLU A 579 -10.91 -0.21 25.35
CA GLU A 579 -9.50 0.07 25.68
C GLU A 579 -8.67 -1.21 25.84
N TRP A 580 -9.26 -2.24 26.45
CA TRP A 580 -8.61 -3.54 26.57
C TRP A 580 -8.34 -4.16 25.19
N VAL A 581 -9.33 -4.13 24.28
CA VAL A 581 -9.18 -4.60 22.89
C VAL A 581 -8.13 -3.78 22.14
N TRP A 582 -8.13 -2.46 22.31
CA TRP A 582 -7.12 -1.58 21.72
C TRP A 582 -5.70 -1.88 22.19
N THR A 583 -5.54 -2.30 23.44
CA THR A 583 -4.22 -2.62 24.01
C THR A 583 -3.76 -4.01 23.58
N HIS A 584 -4.65 -5.01 23.60
CA HIS A 584 -4.28 -6.42 23.43
C HIS A 584 -4.49 -6.98 22.02
N GLY A 585 -5.23 -6.29 21.15
CA GLY A 585 -5.47 -6.73 19.76
C GLY A 585 -6.33 -7.97 19.63
N THR A 586 -7.05 -8.33 20.69
CA THR A 586 -7.90 -9.53 20.71
C THR A 586 -9.36 -9.13 20.88
N PRO A 587 -10.31 -9.76 20.16
CA PRO A 587 -11.73 -9.50 20.35
C PRO A 587 -12.19 -9.76 21.79
N ALA A 588 -13.09 -8.92 22.29
CA ALA A 588 -13.65 -9.05 23.63
C ALA A 588 -15.13 -8.66 23.69
N GLY A 589 -15.80 -9.03 24.77
CA GLY A 589 -17.20 -8.70 25.02
C GLY A 589 -18.17 -9.82 24.67
N LEU A 590 -19.36 -9.45 24.21
CA LEU A 590 -20.46 -10.37 23.93
C LEU A 590 -20.03 -11.52 23.00
N ASP A 591 -20.33 -12.77 23.39
CA ASP A 591 -20.03 -13.99 22.62
C ASP A 591 -18.52 -14.28 22.43
N THR A 592 -17.68 -13.80 23.38
CA THR A 592 -16.24 -14.10 23.44
C THR A 592 -15.84 -14.66 24.81
N ASP A 593 -14.69 -15.34 24.88
CA ASP A 593 -14.12 -15.83 26.15
C ASP A 593 -13.50 -14.70 27.01
N THR A 594 -13.34 -13.52 26.44
CA THR A 594 -12.64 -12.39 27.09
C THR A 594 -13.62 -11.27 27.42
N LEU A 595 -13.77 -10.96 28.71
CA LEU A 595 -14.74 -9.98 29.21
C LEU A 595 -16.20 -10.24 28.74
N PRO A 596 -16.74 -11.49 28.87
CA PRO A 596 -18.04 -11.88 28.31
C PRO A 596 -19.26 -11.14 28.90
N SER A 597 -19.05 -10.41 30.01
CA SER A 597 -20.11 -9.66 30.70
C SER A 597 -20.48 -8.34 30.03
N ALA A 598 -19.79 -7.97 28.95
CA ALA A 598 -20.13 -6.81 28.13
C ALA A 598 -21.40 -7.08 27.30
N SER A 599 -22.16 -6.02 27.03
CA SER A 599 -23.38 -6.07 26.24
C SER A 599 -23.10 -6.02 24.75
N ALA A 600 -21.98 -5.42 24.35
CA ALA A 600 -21.51 -5.31 22.97
C ALA A 600 -20.27 -6.19 22.71
N LEU A 601 -20.05 -6.48 21.45
CA LEU A 601 -18.87 -7.18 20.94
C LEU A 601 -17.87 -6.14 20.39
N TYR A 602 -16.61 -6.20 20.81
CA TYR A 602 -15.56 -5.29 20.39
C TYR A 602 -14.50 -6.00 19.55
N LEU A 603 -14.17 -5.40 18.41
CA LEU A 603 -13.24 -5.93 17.42
C LEU A 603 -12.13 -4.94 17.11
N PRO A 604 -10.86 -5.38 17.09
CA PRO A 604 -9.77 -4.52 16.68
C PRO A 604 -9.86 -4.24 15.17
N LEU A 605 -9.74 -2.97 14.80
CA LEU A 605 -9.52 -2.57 13.41
C LEU A 605 -8.02 -2.64 13.16
N GLU A 606 -7.52 -3.82 12.83
CA GLU A 606 -6.09 -4.12 12.71
C GLU A 606 -5.73 -4.66 11.32
N THR A 607 -4.56 -4.24 10.87
CA THR A 607 -3.89 -4.70 9.65
C THR A 607 -2.55 -5.34 10.03
N SER A 608 -1.82 -5.93 9.09
CA SER A 608 -0.52 -6.55 9.39
C SER A 608 0.56 -5.57 9.89
N SER A 609 0.37 -4.27 9.64
CA SER A 609 1.32 -3.19 9.91
C SER A 609 0.90 -2.34 11.11
N GLN A 610 -0.40 -2.12 11.32
CA GLN A 610 -0.90 -1.15 12.29
C GLN A 610 -2.31 -1.48 12.80
N ARG A 611 -2.53 -1.19 14.09
CA ARG A 611 -3.86 -1.12 14.70
C ARG A 611 -4.41 0.31 14.56
N ALA A 612 -5.55 0.44 13.89
CA ALA A 612 -6.15 1.73 13.55
C ALA A 612 -7.22 2.18 14.55
N GLY A 613 -7.91 1.24 15.21
CA GLY A 613 -8.92 1.55 16.21
C GLY A 613 -9.68 0.32 16.69
N VAL A 614 -10.88 0.52 17.24
CA VAL A 614 -11.76 -0.53 17.74
C VAL A 614 -13.18 -0.31 17.25
N LEU A 615 -13.85 -1.36 16.77
CA LEU A 615 -15.25 -1.37 16.39
C LEU A 615 -16.08 -2.13 17.43
N GLY A 616 -16.99 -1.44 18.11
CA GLY A 616 -18.01 -2.02 18.99
C GLY A 616 -19.32 -2.29 18.25
N LEU A 617 -19.96 -3.41 18.57
CA LEU A 617 -21.16 -3.94 17.91
C LEU A 617 -22.19 -4.36 18.96
N LEU A 618 -23.33 -3.67 18.98
CA LEU A 618 -24.47 -3.98 19.83
C LEU A 618 -25.58 -4.59 18.96
N PRO A 619 -25.74 -5.94 18.96
CA PRO A 619 -26.74 -6.60 18.13
C PRO A 619 -28.17 -6.41 18.66
N SER A 620 -29.13 -6.29 17.75
CA SER A 620 -30.56 -6.30 18.11
C SER A 620 -31.06 -7.70 18.49
N ASP A 621 -30.45 -8.75 17.93
CA ASP A 621 -30.64 -10.15 18.28
C ASP A 621 -29.28 -10.86 18.29
N LYS A 622 -28.94 -11.50 19.42
CA LYS A 622 -27.68 -12.22 19.61
C LYS A 622 -27.43 -13.25 18.50
N LYS A 623 -28.49 -13.87 17.96
CA LYS A 623 -28.38 -14.88 16.90
C LYS A 623 -27.85 -14.34 15.56
N ARG A 624 -27.86 -13.03 15.34
CA ARG A 624 -27.37 -12.43 14.08
C ARG A 624 -25.85 -12.33 14.00
N ILE A 625 -25.19 -12.28 15.16
CA ILE A 625 -23.73 -12.26 15.25
C ILE A 625 -23.16 -13.55 15.82
N ALA A 626 -24.01 -14.39 16.45
CA ALA A 626 -23.61 -15.69 16.97
C ALA A 626 -23.47 -16.73 15.85
N GLY A 627 -22.33 -17.43 15.85
CA GLY A 627 -22.02 -18.51 14.93
C GLY A 627 -20.82 -18.22 14.01
N TYR A 628 -20.10 -19.29 13.64
CA TYR A 628 -18.85 -19.21 12.89
C TYR A 628 -18.96 -18.47 11.56
N GLU A 629 -20.01 -18.73 10.78
CA GLU A 629 -20.18 -18.10 9.46
C GLU A 629 -20.45 -16.60 9.55
N ALA A 630 -21.32 -16.19 10.48
CA ALA A 630 -21.60 -14.77 10.73
C ALA A 630 -20.33 -14.07 11.23
N ARG A 631 -19.54 -14.76 12.07
CA ARG A 631 -18.28 -14.26 12.58
C ARG A 631 -17.23 -14.05 11.50
N GLN A 632 -17.03 -15.04 10.63
CA GLN A 632 -16.08 -14.95 9.51
C GLN A 632 -16.46 -13.82 8.53
N HIS A 633 -17.76 -13.65 8.27
CA HIS A 633 -18.24 -12.56 7.42
C HIS A 633 -18.00 -11.18 8.06
N LEU A 634 -18.21 -11.07 9.38
CA LEU A 634 -17.95 -9.86 10.14
C LEU A 634 -16.45 -9.52 10.20
N ASP A 635 -15.59 -10.51 10.42
CA ASP A 635 -14.13 -10.33 10.43
C ASP A 635 -13.63 -9.84 9.06
N ALA A 636 -14.23 -10.33 7.96
CA ALA A 636 -13.93 -9.83 6.61
C ALA A 636 -14.33 -8.34 6.43
N PHE A 637 -15.47 -7.91 6.99
CA PHE A 637 -15.89 -6.51 6.98
C PHE A 637 -14.92 -5.64 7.79
N VAL A 638 -14.57 -6.08 9.00
CA VAL A 638 -13.62 -5.39 9.89
C VAL A 638 -12.26 -5.24 9.22
N GLY A 639 -11.76 -6.29 8.57
CA GLY A 639 -10.51 -6.25 7.81
C GLY A 639 -10.54 -5.27 6.64
N GLN A 640 -11.63 -5.22 5.86
CA GLN A 640 -11.80 -4.26 4.77
C GLN A 640 -11.86 -2.80 5.27
N ILE A 641 -12.54 -2.56 6.39
CA ILE A 641 -12.61 -1.23 7.02
C ILE A 641 -11.23 -0.83 7.54
N ALA A 642 -10.52 -1.72 8.24
CA ALA A 642 -9.17 -1.45 8.76
C ALA A 642 -8.18 -1.12 7.63
N ALA A 643 -8.17 -1.92 6.55
CA ALA A 643 -7.32 -1.67 5.38
C ALA A 643 -7.67 -0.34 4.66
N ALA A 644 -8.94 0.05 4.64
CA ALA A 644 -9.34 1.33 4.07
C ALA A 644 -8.87 2.52 4.93
N ILE A 645 -8.92 2.41 6.26
CA ILE A 645 -8.41 3.45 7.19
C ILE A 645 -6.89 3.60 6.99
N GLU A 646 -6.16 2.47 6.97
CA GLU A 646 -4.71 2.47 6.74
C GLU A 646 -4.37 3.16 5.42
N ARG A 647 -5.06 2.80 4.32
CA ARG A 647 -4.88 3.44 3.01
C ARG A 647 -5.08 4.95 3.07
N THR A 648 -6.13 5.45 3.73
CA THR A 648 -6.36 6.90 3.85
C THR A 648 -5.28 7.60 4.67
N LYS A 649 -4.78 6.96 5.73
CA LYS A 649 -3.71 7.50 6.58
C LYS A 649 -2.36 7.56 5.85
N LEU A 650 -2.02 6.49 5.13
CA LEU A 650 -0.81 6.45 4.30
C LEU A 650 -0.85 7.48 3.17
N ALA A 651 -2.00 7.67 2.54
CA ALA A 651 -2.19 8.70 1.52
C ALA A 651 -1.98 10.13 2.09
N GLU A 652 -2.52 10.39 3.29
CA GLU A 652 -2.32 11.67 3.98
C GLU A 652 -0.86 11.92 4.36
N GLN A 653 -0.18 10.89 4.89
CA GLN A 653 1.25 10.96 5.22
C GLN A 653 2.12 11.20 3.97
N ALA A 654 1.82 10.52 2.86
CA ALA A 654 2.53 10.71 1.60
C ALA A 654 2.34 12.13 1.06
N GLN A 655 1.13 12.68 1.12
CA GLN A 655 0.84 14.05 0.73
C GLN A 655 1.61 15.07 1.59
N GLN A 656 1.66 14.86 2.91
CA GLN A 656 2.43 15.73 3.80
C GLN A 656 3.95 15.63 3.54
N ALA A 657 4.46 14.43 3.27
CA ALA A 657 5.87 14.24 2.94
C ALA A 657 6.23 14.94 1.62
N GLN A 658 5.37 14.85 0.60
CA GLN A 658 5.56 15.55 -0.67
C GLN A 658 5.61 17.06 -0.50
N LEU A 659 4.68 17.64 0.26
CA LEU A 659 4.67 19.08 0.58
C LEU A 659 5.94 19.52 1.30
N ARG A 660 6.51 18.67 2.17
CA ARG A 660 7.79 18.96 2.83
C ARG A 660 8.96 18.95 1.84
N VAL A 661 9.00 17.97 0.94
CA VAL A 661 10.05 17.86 -0.08
C VAL A 661 10.01 19.08 -1.01
N GLU A 662 8.84 19.49 -1.48
CA GLU A 662 8.68 20.68 -2.33
C GLU A 662 9.15 21.96 -1.62
N ARG A 663 8.78 22.12 -0.35
CA ARG A 663 9.22 23.26 0.47
C ARG A 663 10.75 23.28 0.65
N GLU A 664 11.38 22.12 0.85
CA GLU A 664 12.83 22.02 1.03
C GLU A 664 13.59 22.26 -0.28
N GLN A 665 13.06 21.78 -1.41
CA GLN A 665 13.60 22.04 -2.74
C GLN A 665 13.54 23.53 -3.11
N LEU A 666 12.41 24.19 -2.81
CA LEU A 666 12.27 25.63 -2.98
C LEU A 666 13.31 26.37 -2.13
N ARG A 667 13.41 26.04 -0.83
CA ARG A 667 14.41 26.63 0.08
C ARG A 667 15.85 26.48 -0.44
N ASN A 668 16.23 25.30 -0.92
CA ASN A 668 17.58 25.05 -1.41
C ASN A 668 17.88 25.81 -2.72
N SER A 669 16.89 25.88 -3.63
CA SER A 669 17.01 26.65 -4.87
C SER A 669 17.21 28.13 -4.59
N LEU A 670 16.48 28.68 -3.62
CA LEU A 670 16.62 30.06 -3.15
C LEU A 670 18.00 30.34 -2.57
N LEU A 671 18.49 29.49 -1.66
CA LEU A 671 19.82 29.64 -1.05
C LEU A 671 20.95 29.58 -2.10
N SER A 672 20.80 28.73 -3.12
CA SER A 672 21.76 28.61 -4.22
C SER A 672 21.84 29.88 -5.07
N SER A 673 20.69 30.46 -5.44
CA SER A 673 20.62 31.71 -6.22
C SER A 673 21.23 32.89 -5.46
N VAL A 674 20.87 33.06 -4.18
CA VAL A 674 21.42 34.12 -3.32
C VAL A 674 22.94 34.00 -3.20
N SER A 675 23.44 32.78 -3.00
CA SER A 675 24.88 32.53 -2.88
C SER A 675 25.65 32.91 -4.15
N HIS A 676 25.05 32.69 -5.32
CA HIS A 676 25.64 33.09 -6.60
C HIS A 676 25.69 34.63 -6.72
N ASP A 677 24.58 35.31 -6.43
CA ASP A 677 24.45 36.76 -6.58
C ASP A 677 25.31 37.56 -5.60
N LEU A 678 25.64 36.98 -4.43
CA LEU A 678 26.62 37.55 -3.50
C LEU A 678 28.08 37.31 -3.94
N ARG A 679 28.37 36.19 -4.60
CA ARG A 679 29.73 35.81 -4.98
C ARG A 679 30.31 36.70 -6.08
N THR A 680 29.48 37.10 -7.05
CA THR A 680 29.90 37.94 -8.18
C THR A 680 30.47 39.30 -7.74
N PRO A 681 29.74 40.16 -6.99
CA PRO A 681 30.28 41.44 -6.52
C PRO A 681 31.49 41.25 -5.60
N LEU A 682 31.46 40.22 -4.72
CA LEU A 682 32.57 39.93 -3.82
C LEU A 682 33.87 39.57 -4.57
N ALA A 683 33.77 38.82 -5.68
CA ALA A 683 34.91 38.47 -6.52
C ALA A 683 35.51 39.72 -7.21
N VAL A 684 34.67 40.64 -7.68
CA VAL A 684 35.10 41.90 -8.31
C VAL A 684 35.78 42.82 -7.28
N ILE A 685 35.17 42.99 -6.10
CA ILE A 685 35.76 43.77 -4.99
C ILE A 685 37.13 43.21 -4.61
N THR A 686 37.23 41.88 -4.45
CA THR A 686 38.48 41.22 -4.06
C THR A 686 39.55 41.38 -5.14
N GLY A 687 39.20 41.18 -6.42
CA GLY A 687 40.13 41.34 -7.53
C GLY A 687 40.65 42.77 -7.71
N ALA A 688 39.76 43.77 -7.61
CA ALA A 688 40.15 45.17 -7.69
C ALA A 688 41.01 45.60 -6.49
N ALA A 689 40.65 45.18 -5.27
CA ALA A 689 41.42 45.46 -4.06
C ALA A 689 42.81 44.79 -4.07
N SER A 690 42.92 43.53 -4.53
CA SER A 690 44.22 42.85 -4.69
C SER A 690 45.11 43.56 -5.71
N THR A 691 44.54 44.02 -6.83
CA THR A 691 45.29 44.76 -7.86
C THR A 691 45.81 46.09 -7.33
N LEU A 692 45.03 46.79 -6.50
CA LEU A 692 45.45 48.01 -5.80
C LEU A 692 46.59 47.78 -4.79
N LEU A 693 46.68 46.57 -4.19
CA LEU A 693 47.72 46.22 -3.23
C LEU A 693 49.05 45.81 -3.88
N ASP A 694 49.00 45.08 -5.00
CA ASP A 694 50.19 44.45 -5.60
C ASP A 694 50.88 45.31 -6.67
N ALA A 695 50.21 46.31 -7.24
CA ALA A 695 50.73 47.09 -8.38
C ALA A 695 50.99 48.58 -8.03
N ARG A 696 52.11 49.12 -8.51
CA ARG A 696 52.29 50.58 -8.64
C ARG A 696 51.50 51.07 -9.85
N LEU A 697 50.26 51.47 -9.60
CA LEU A 697 49.32 51.92 -10.63
C LEU A 697 49.45 53.43 -10.85
N GLU A 698 49.12 53.86 -12.06
CA GLU A 698 48.91 55.28 -12.32
C GLU A 698 47.71 55.80 -11.50
N PRO A 699 47.71 57.09 -11.09
CA PRO A 699 46.67 57.66 -10.23
C PRO A 699 45.25 57.47 -10.77
N ASP A 700 45.08 57.55 -12.09
CA ASP A 700 43.78 57.41 -12.75
C ASP A 700 43.29 55.96 -12.70
N VAL A 701 44.17 54.97 -12.91
CA VAL A 701 43.84 53.54 -12.80
C VAL A 701 43.52 53.14 -11.37
N ALA A 702 44.25 53.70 -10.39
CA ALA A 702 43.96 53.46 -8.98
C ALA A 702 42.59 54.04 -8.57
N ARG A 703 42.22 55.21 -9.10
CA ARG A 703 40.91 55.81 -8.88
C ARG A 703 39.79 54.93 -9.45
N ASP A 704 39.95 54.45 -10.69
CA ASP A 704 38.96 53.61 -11.39
C ASP A 704 38.68 52.28 -10.65
N LEU A 705 39.75 51.62 -10.15
CA LEU A 705 39.62 50.42 -9.34
C LEU A 705 38.97 50.69 -7.97
N THR A 706 39.27 51.84 -7.36
CA THR A 706 38.66 52.23 -6.09
C THR A 706 37.17 52.53 -6.25
N GLU A 707 36.79 53.19 -7.35
CA GLU A 707 35.39 53.43 -7.71
C GLU A 707 34.65 52.11 -7.98
N THR A 708 35.29 51.17 -8.69
CA THR A 708 34.75 49.82 -8.90
C THR A 708 34.47 49.09 -7.57
N VAL A 709 35.40 49.17 -6.61
CA VAL A 709 35.21 48.59 -5.26
C VAL A 709 34.02 49.23 -4.55
N LEU A 710 33.91 50.55 -4.59
CA LEU A 710 32.82 51.29 -3.94
C LEU A 710 31.46 50.91 -4.53
N VAL A 711 31.34 50.92 -5.86
CA VAL A 711 30.08 50.60 -6.57
C VAL A 711 29.62 49.17 -6.27
N GLU A 712 30.52 48.19 -6.31
CA GLU A 712 30.17 46.79 -6.03
C GLU A 712 29.89 46.54 -4.53
N ALA A 713 30.56 47.26 -3.62
CA ALA A 713 30.28 47.17 -2.18
C ALA A 713 28.90 47.74 -1.83
N GLU A 714 28.53 48.88 -2.41
CA GLU A 714 27.18 49.45 -2.27
C GLU A 714 26.12 48.53 -2.86
N ARG A 715 26.42 47.91 -4.01
CA ARG A 715 25.54 46.92 -4.64
C ARG A 715 25.32 45.71 -3.74
N LEU A 716 26.38 45.17 -3.13
CA LEU A 716 26.28 44.05 -2.19
C LEU A 716 25.46 44.44 -0.94
N ASN A 717 25.66 45.65 -0.42
CA ASN A 717 24.89 46.16 0.72
C ASN A 717 23.39 46.29 0.40
N ARG A 718 23.04 46.78 -0.81
CA ARG A 718 21.65 46.79 -1.30
C ARG A 718 21.08 45.37 -1.38
N LEU A 719 21.86 44.40 -1.87
CA LEU A 719 21.41 43.01 -2.01
C LEU A 719 21.14 42.34 -0.66
N VAL A 720 21.99 42.61 0.34
CA VAL A 720 21.81 42.12 1.72
C VAL A 720 20.59 42.76 2.38
N ARG A 721 20.40 44.08 2.24
CA ARG A 721 19.19 44.76 2.76
C ARG A 721 17.91 44.18 2.16
N ASN A 722 17.84 44.04 0.84
CA ASN A 722 16.66 43.46 0.17
C ASN A 722 16.38 42.03 0.64
N LEU A 723 17.40 41.24 0.94
CA LEU A 723 17.23 39.90 1.49
C LEU A 723 16.70 39.92 2.93
N LEU A 724 17.21 40.83 3.77
CA LEU A 724 16.72 41.00 5.14
C LEU A 724 15.26 41.49 5.15
N ASP A 725 14.93 42.46 4.30
CA ASP A 725 13.56 42.97 4.15
C ASP A 725 12.61 41.85 3.70
N MET A 726 13.04 40.98 2.79
CA MET A 726 12.29 39.79 2.38
C MET A 726 12.06 38.82 3.54
N THR A 727 13.10 38.52 4.35
CA THR A 727 12.94 37.61 5.50
C THR A 727 12.00 38.18 6.57
N ARG A 728 11.96 39.50 6.74
CA ARG A 728 11.03 40.18 7.65
C ARG A 728 9.60 40.14 7.13
N LEU A 729 9.41 40.34 5.82
CA LEU A 729 8.11 40.16 5.15
C LEU A 729 7.58 38.72 5.28
N GLU A 730 8.41 37.70 5.05
CA GLU A 730 8.00 36.29 5.16
C GLU A 730 7.63 35.86 6.59
N ALA A 731 8.28 36.45 7.59
CA ALA A 731 7.96 36.20 8.99
C ALA A 731 6.68 36.93 9.45
N GLY A 732 6.05 37.74 8.57
CA GLY A 732 4.94 38.62 8.93
C GLY A 732 5.35 39.70 9.94
N ALA A 733 6.64 40.04 10.00
CA ALA A 733 7.26 40.87 11.02
C ALA A 733 7.45 42.34 10.60
N VAL A 734 6.84 42.77 9.50
CA VAL A 734 6.82 44.19 9.09
C VAL A 734 5.69 44.87 9.82
N GLU A 735 5.99 45.52 10.95
CA GLU A 735 5.08 46.45 11.61
C GLU A 735 5.04 47.76 10.80
N VAL A 736 3.85 48.16 10.35
CA VAL A 736 3.65 49.39 9.57
C VAL A 736 3.14 50.48 10.51
N HIS A 737 3.89 51.57 10.62
CA HIS A 737 3.51 52.72 11.46
C HIS A 737 2.83 53.78 10.59
N LYS A 738 1.50 53.72 10.49
CA LYS A 738 0.72 54.63 9.65
C LYS A 738 0.51 55.99 10.34
N GLU A 739 0.85 57.07 9.66
CA GLU A 739 0.57 58.45 10.05
C GLU A 739 -0.19 59.17 8.93
N TRP A 740 -1.07 60.11 9.28
CA TRP A 740 -1.83 60.90 8.31
C TRP A 740 -0.92 61.92 7.64
N GLN A 741 -0.62 61.71 6.36
CA GLN A 741 0.33 62.52 5.61
C GLN A 741 -0.16 62.78 4.17
N PRO A 742 0.25 63.90 3.55
CA PRO A 742 -0.03 64.21 2.15
C PRO A 742 0.86 63.37 1.22
N VAL A 743 0.28 62.73 0.21
CA VAL A 743 0.99 61.83 -0.74
C VAL A 743 2.10 62.59 -1.50
N GLU A 744 1.91 63.88 -1.70
CA GLU A 744 2.84 64.83 -2.31
C GLU A 744 4.21 64.80 -1.61
N GLU A 745 4.26 64.67 -0.28
CA GLU A 745 5.51 64.59 0.47
C GLU A 745 6.27 63.29 0.15
N ALA A 746 5.57 62.17 0.04
CA ALA A 746 6.19 60.89 -0.31
C ALA A 746 6.71 60.88 -1.75
N VAL A 747 5.98 61.45 -2.69
CA VAL A 747 6.40 61.60 -4.10
C VAL A 747 7.60 62.54 -4.20
N GLY A 748 7.55 63.69 -3.52
CA GLY A 748 8.66 64.65 -3.48
C GLY A 748 9.94 64.05 -2.92
N ALA A 749 9.85 63.36 -1.78
CA ALA A 749 10.99 62.69 -1.13
C ALA A 749 11.56 61.54 -1.98
N ALA A 750 10.73 60.84 -2.76
CA ALA A 750 11.19 59.81 -3.69
C ALA A 750 11.92 60.41 -4.90
N LEU A 751 11.42 61.51 -5.45
CA LEU A 751 12.04 62.22 -6.58
C LEU A 751 13.39 62.83 -6.21
N GLU A 752 13.50 63.50 -5.06
CA GLU A 752 14.76 64.04 -4.57
C GLU A 752 15.83 62.94 -4.44
N ARG A 753 15.43 61.79 -3.89
CA ARG A 753 16.33 60.65 -3.68
C ARG A 753 16.75 59.93 -4.98
N THR A 754 15.94 60.02 -6.03
CA THR A 754 16.19 59.38 -7.32
C THR A 754 16.70 60.34 -8.39
N GLN A 755 16.94 61.61 -8.05
CA GLN A 755 17.41 62.65 -8.98
C GLN A 755 18.68 62.24 -9.74
N SER A 756 19.66 61.63 -9.06
CA SER A 756 20.90 61.16 -9.70
C SER A 756 20.69 60.00 -10.68
N ALA A 757 19.71 59.14 -10.41
CA ALA A 757 19.39 57.99 -11.25
C ALA A 757 18.51 58.38 -12.46
N LEU A 758 17.57 59.32 -12.25
CA LEU A 758 16.69 59.82 -13.30
C LEU A 758 17.40 60.81 -14.24
N GLY A 759 18.39 61.55 -13.75
CA GLY A 759 19.14 62.54 -14.54
C GLY A 759 18.25 63.68 -15.04
N ASP A 760 18.50 64.17 -16.26
CA ASP A 760 17.72 65.25 -16.90
C ASP A 760 16.40 64.78 -17.55
N ARG A 761 15.88 63.62 -17.13
CA ARG A 761 14.68 63.03 -17.72
C ARG A 761 13.43 63.88 -17.39
N PRO A 762 12.53 64.14 -18.36
CA PRO A 762 11.29 64.84 -18.08
C PRO A 762 10.38 63.98 -17.17
N VAL A 763 9.98 64.54 -16.03
CA VAL A 763 9.03 63.96 -15.08
C VAL A 763 7.79 64.85 -15.04
N GLN A 764 6.65 64.32 -15.46
CA GLN A 764 5.35 64.97 -15.36
C GLN A 764 4.63 64.44 -14.11
N ILE A 765 4.17 65.36 -13.26
CA ILE A 765 3.48 65.07 -12.01
C ILE A 765 2.05 65.60 -12.14
N ASP A 766 1.08 64.71 -11.93
CA ASP A 766 -0.35 65.00 -11.94
C ASP A 766 -0.96 64.60 -10.58
N LEU A 767 -0.75 65.45 -9.59
CA LEU A 767 -1.28 65.30 -8.23
C LEU A 767 -2.29 66.44 -8.00
N PRO A 768 -3.60 66.16 -7.93
CA PRO A 768 -4.61 67.17 -7.65
C PRO A 768 -4.42 67.83 -6.28
N ASP A 769 -4.58 69.14 -6.20
CA ASP A 769 -4.46 69.91 -4.94
C ASP A 769 -5.49 69.50 -3.86
N ASP A 770 -6.54 68.76 -4.23
CA ASP A 770 -7.63 68.30 -3.37
C ASP A 770 -7.49 66.84 -2.90
N LEU A 771 -6.30 66.24 -3.04
CA LEU A 771 -6.02 64.91 -2.52
C LEU A 771 -6.17 64.87 -0.98
N PRO A 772 -6.88 63.87 -0.42
CA PRO A 772 -7.02 63.73 1.02
C PRO A 772 -5.72 63.26 1.66
N LEU A 773 -5.51 63.59 2.94
CA LEU A 773 -4.46 62.96 3.75
C LEU A 773 -4.70 61.44 3.82
N VAL A 774 -3.63 60.66 3.70
CA VAL A 774 -3.69 59.20 3.69
C VAL A 774 -2.86 58.64 4.86
N PRO A 775 -3.36 57.65 5.62
CA PRO A 775 -2.60 57.03 6.70
C PRO A 775 -1.60 56.01 6.13
N TYR A 776 -0.32 56.36 6.07
CA TYR A 776 0.75 55.46 5.59
C TYR A 776 2.05 55.62 6.38
N ASP A 777 2.95 54.65 6.25
CA ASP A 777 4.32 54.72 6.79
C ASP A 777 5.22 55.39 5.73
N SER A 778 5.75 56.56 6.05
CA SER A 778 6.47 57.41 5.10
C SER A 778 7.74 56.76 4.56
N ILE A 779 8.44 56.00 5.39
CA ILE A 779 9.70 55.35 5.02
C ILE A 779 9.41 54.20 4.05
N LEU A 780 8.41 53.38 4.38
CA LEU A 780 8.04 52.23 3.55
C LEU A 780 7.38 52.67 2.23
N LEU A 781 6.54 53.70 2.24
CA LEU A 781 5.95 54.24 1.01
C LEU A 781 7.01 54.89 0.11
N GLN A 782 7.94 55.65 0.68
CA GLN A 782 9.07 56.19 -0.08
C GLN A 782 9.90 55.05 -0.70
N GLN A 783 10.09 53.94 0.01
CA GLN A 783 10.79 52.76 -0.52
C GLN A 783 10.06 52.15 -1.73
N VAL A 784 8.73 52.07 -1.70
CA VAL A 784 7.92 51.63 -2.86
C VAL A 784 8.17 52.54 -4.06
N LEU A 785 8.04 53.85 -3.88
CA LEU A 785 8.18 54.84 -4.96
C LEU A 785 9.59 54.89 -5.53
N VAL A 786 10.62 54.90 -4.68
CA VAL A 786 12.03 54.86 -5.11
C VAL A 786 12.31 53.63 -5.96
N ASN A 787 11.80 52.47 -5.57
CA ASN A 787 12.01 51.22 -6.28
C ASN A 787 11.30 51.20 -7.65
N LEU A 788 10.11 51.79 -7.76
CA LEU A 788 9.44 52.00 -9.04
C LEU A 788 10.24 52.96 -9.94
N LEU A 789 10.69 54.11 -9.40
CA LEU A 789 11.46 55.11 -10.15
C LEU A 789 12.86 54.60 -10.57
N GLU A 790 13.53 53.80 -9.75
CA GLU A 790 14.78 53.12 -10.10
C GLU A 790 14.57 52.11 -11.23
N ASN A 791 13.44 51.38 -11.24
CA ASN A 791 13.07 50.51 -12.36
C ASN A 791 12.85 51.33 -13.64
N VAL A 792 12.19 52.48 -13.53
CA VAL A 792 12.02 53.40 -14.66
C VAL A 792 13.37 53.91 -15.18
N ALA A 793 14.29 54.33 -14.31
CA ALA A 793 15.63 54.75 -14.71
C ALA A 793 16.40 53.64 -15.44
N LYS A 794 16.20 52.39 -15.01
CA LYS A 794 16.93 51.22 -15.49
C LYS A 794 16.43 50.66 -16.82
N TYR A 795 15.12 50.63 -17.04
CA TYR A 795 14.50 49.94 -18.19
C TYR A 795 13.97 50.88 -19.26
N THR A 796 13.85 52.18 -18.97
CA THR A 796 13.34 53.18 -19.91
C THR A 796 14.48 54.05 -20.44
N PRO A 797 14.52 54.41 -21.74
CA PRO A 797 15.54 55.30 -22.30
C PRO A 797 15.62 56.66 -21.58
N SER A 798 16.81 57.27 -21.50
CA SER A 798 17.04 58.52 -20.75
C SER A 798 16.25 59.73 -21.26
N THR A 799 15.79 59.72 -22.51
CA THR A 799 14.99 60.79 -23.12
C THR A 799 13.48 60.62 -22.97
N ALA A 800 13.03 59.47 -22.46
CA ALA A 800 11.63 59.11 -22.38
C ALA A 800 11.00 59.62 -21.07
N GLU A 801 9.80 60.18 -21.17
CA GLU A 801 9.07 60.81 -20.07
C GLU A 801 8.57 59.80 -19.01
N VAL A 802 8.57 60.24 -17.75
CA VAL A 802 7.97 59.55 -16.60
C VAL A 802 6.74 60.33 -16.16
N HIS A 803 5.61 59.64 -15.97
CA HIS A 803 4.37 60.22 -15.49
C HIS A 803 4.04 59.64 -14.12
N ILE A 804 3.85 60.51 -13.13
CA ILE A 804 3.39 60.14 -11.79
C ILE A 804 2.02 60.80 -11.59
N ALA A 805 0.99 60.02 -11.34
CA ALA A 805 -0.35 60.51 -11.08
C ALA A 805 -0.92 59.92 -9.78
N ALA A 806 -1.83 60.64 -9.15
CA ALA A 806 -2.64 60.07 -8.08
C ALA A 806 -4.10 60.52 -8.20
N HIS A 807 -5.02 59.61 -7.94
CA HIS A 807 -6.46 59.86 -8.00
C HIS A 807 -7.20 59.17 -6.86
N VAL A 808 -8.27 59.81 -6.41
CA VAL A 808 -9.16 59.24 -5.39
C VAL A 808 -10.08 58.20 -6.04
N THR A 809 -10.17 57.04 -5.41
CA THR A 809 -11.05 55.93 -5.81
C THR A 809 -11.94 55.52 -4.64
N ASP A 810 -12.94 54.67 -4.89
CA ASP A 810 -13.81 54.11 -3.84
C ASP A 810 -13.05 53.33 -2.76
N ASN A 811 -11.82 52.88 -3.05
CA ASN A 811 -10.98 52.06 -2.17
C ASN A 811 -9.80 52.82 -1.55
N GLY A 812 -9.74 54.15 -1.69
CA GLY A 812 -8.64 55.00 -1.19
C GLY A 812 -7.95 55.79 -2.30
N VAL A 813 -6.69 56.17 -2.11
CA VAL A 813 -5.89 56.88 -3.12
C VAL A 813 -5.12 55.87 -3.96
N GLU A 814 -5.28 55.93 -5.28
CA GLU A 814 -4.51 55.16 -6.24
C GLU A 814 -3.37 56.02 -6.78
N ILE A 815 -2.16 55.45 -6.83
CA ILE A 815 -0.95 56.12 -7.30
C ILE A 815 -0.40 55.33 -8.48
N ASP A 816 -0.18 56.03 -9.60
CA ASP A 816 0.31 55.48 -10.85
C ASP A 816 1.73 56.01 -11.14
N VAL A 817 2.65 55.10 -11.42
CA VAL A 817 4.00 55.42 -11.94
C VAL A 817 4.14 54.78 -13.31
N ALA A 818 4.22 55.62 -14.34
CA ALA A 818 4.10 55.19 -15.71
C ALA A 818 5.27 55.71 -16.57
N ASP A 819 5.84 54.84 -17.40
CA ASP A 819 6.98 55.14 -18.26
C ASP A 819 6.65 54.99 -19.75
N ARG A 820 7.62 55.36 -20.61
CA ARG A 820 7.58 55.19 -22.09
C ARG A 820 8.67 54.23 -22.57
N GLY A 821 8.98 53.21 -21.77
CA GLY A 821 9.96 52.17 -22.04
C GLY A 821 9.44 51.06 -22.97
N PRO A 822 10.13 49.90 -23.01
CA PRO A 822 9.76 48.77 -23.87
C PRO A 822 8.45 48.08 -23.45
N GLY A 823 7.91 48.38 -22.27
CA GLY A 823 6.75 47.71 -21.69
C GLY A 823 7.08 46.34 -21.09
N LEU A 824 6.04 45.69 -20.59
CA LEU A 824 6.05 44.33 -20.05
C LEU A 824 5.73 43.30 -21.14
N PRO A 825 6.31 42.09 -21.12
CA PRO A 825 5.88 41.01 -22.01
C PRO A 825 4.40 40.66 -21.82
N GLU A 826 3.70 40.42 -22.92
CA GLU A 826 2.25 40.15 -22.94
C GLU A 826 1.93 38.88 -22.13
N GLY A 827 1.05 38.99 -21.13
CA GLY A 827 0.66 37.88 -20.24
C GLY A 827 1.62 37.64 -19.06
N GLU A 828 2.62 38.51 -18.87
CA GLU A 828 3.57 38.44 -17.75
C GLU A 828 3.38 39.56 -16.71
N GLU A 829 2.31 40.35 -16.82
CA GLU A 829 2.01 41.50 -15.94
C GLU A 829 1.79 41.10 -14.48
N ALA A 830 1.32 39.88 -14.22
CA ALA A 830 1.21 39.34 -12.87
C ALA A 830 2.54 38.72 -12.38
N LYS A 831 3.37 38.20 -13.30
CA LYS A 831 4.61 37.49 -12.97
C LYS A 831 5.73 38.42 -12.54
N VAL A 832 5.69 39.70 -12.95
CA VAL A 832 6.72 40.68 -12.53
C VAL A 832 6.80 40.90 -11.02
N PHE A 833 5.75 40.52 -10.28
CA PHE A 833 5.72 40.55 -8.82
C PHE A 833 6.21 39.25 -8.17
N GLU A 834 6.40 38.17 -8.94
CA GLU A 834 6.92 36.90 -8.45
C GLU A 834 8.40 37.02 -8.03
N LYS A 835 8.76 36.28 -6.99
CA LYS A 835 10.11 36.31 -6.40
C LYS A 835 11.17 35.93 -7.44
N PHE A 836 12.20 36.75 -7.58
CA PHE A 836 13.35 36.52 -8.47
C PHE A 836 13.01 36.48 -9.95
N TYR A 837 11.79 36.83 -10.33
CA TYR A 837 11.37 36.86 -11.71
C TYR A 837 12.01 38.04 -12.46
N ARG A 838 12.44 37.80 -13.71
CA ARG A 838 13.07 38.78 -14.59
C ARG A 838 12.62 38.55 -16.04
N ALA A 839 12.08 39.58 -16.67
CA ALA A 839 11.61 39.52 -18.07
C ALA A 839 12.76 39.37 -19.10
N GLU A 840 13.95 39.97 -18.87
CA GLU A 840 15.11 39.82 -19.76
C GLU A 840 16.39 39.38 -19.01
N LYS A 841 17.03 38.31 -19.49
CA LYS A 841 18.37 37.88 -19.08
C LYS A 841 19.43 38.72 -19.80
N GLY A 842 19.84 39.86 -19.23
CA GLY A 842 21.08 40.52 -19.67
C GLY A 842 21.22 42.01 -19.42
N ARG A 843 20.13 42.77 -19.33
CA ARG A 843 20.21 44.23 -19.10
C ARG A 843 19.87 44.60 -17.66
N GLY A 844 20.89 45.05 -16.93
CA GLY A 844 20.77 45.70 -15.63
C GLY A 844 20.80 44.75 -14.42
N GLY A 845 21.78 44.93 -13.53
CA GLY A 845 21.92 44.17 -12.28
C GLY A 845 20.78 44.46 -11.31
N GLY A 846 20.05 43.43 -10.88
CA GLY A 846 18.99 43.53 -9.87
C GLY A 846 18.50 42.12 -9.51
N ALA A 847 18.22 41.89 -8.22
CA ALA A 847 17.90 40.56 -7.67
C ALA A 847 16.48 40.05 -7.98
N GLY A 848 15.66 40.80 -8.73
CA GLY A 848 14.25 40.46 -8.96
C GLY A 848 13.39 40.47 -7.69
N LEU A 849 13.83 41.20 -6.66
CA LEU A 849 13.15 41.30 -5.37
C LEU A 849 12.40 42.62 -5.19
N GLY A 850 12.73 43.64 -5.98
CA GLY A 850 12.19 44.99 -5.82
C GLY A 850 10.66 44.99 -5.86
N LEU A 851 10.06 44.57 -6.97
CA LEU A 851 8.60 44.61 -7.14
C LEU A 851 7.86 43.72 -6.13
N THR A 852 8.43 42.59 -5.71
CA THR A 852 7.87 41.75 -4.65
C THR A 852 7.87 42.47 -3.29
N ILE A 853 8.95 43.18 -2.94
CA ILE A 853 9.02 43.97 -1.70
C ILE A 853 7.99 45.10 -1.76
N SER A 854 7.89 45.81 -2.88
CA SER A 854 6.89 46.87 -3.07
C SER A 854 5.47 46.34 -2.89
N GLN A 855 5.15 45.19 -3.49
CA GLN A 855 3.84 44.54 -3.33
C GLN A 855 3.59 44.14 -1.87
N GLY A 856 4.61 43.61 -1.18
CA GLY A 856 4.53 43.24 0.24
C GLY A 856 4.25 44.45 1.14
N ILE A 857 4.94 45.57 0.91
CA ILE A 857 4.73 46.82 1.64
C ILE A 857 3.32 47.35 1.41
N VAL A 858 2.86 47.42 0.16
CA VAL A 858 1.50 47.89 -0.18
C VAL A 858 0.44 46.99 0.45
N THR A 859 0.64 45.68 0.42
CA THR A 859 -0.27 44.72 1.05
C THR A 859 -0.29 44.89 2.58
N ALA A 860 0.86 45.16 3.21
CA ALA A 860 0.95 45.46 4.63
C ALA A 860 0.24 46.78 5.01
N HIS A 861 0.12 47.72 4.07
CA HIS A 861 -0.70 48.93 4.21
C HIS A 861 -2.20 48.68 3.99
N GLY A 862 -2.62 47.46 3.60
CA GLY A 862 -4.00 47.12 3.27
C GLY A 862 -4.39 47.42 1.81
N GLY A 863 -3.42 47.82 0.98
CA GLY A 863 -3.61 48.14 -0.42
C GLY A 863 -3.36 46.97 -1.38
N ARG A 864 -3.44 47.25 -2.68
CA ARG A 864 -3.10 46.32 -3.76
C ARG A 864 -2.16 47.01 -4.75
N MET A 865 -1.22 46.27 -5.32
CA MET A 865 -0.34 46.72 -6.41
C MET A 865 -0.51 45.83 -7.65
N TRP A 866 -0.51 46.43 -8.84
CA TRP A 866 -0.58 45.76 -10.14
C TRP A 866 0.20 46.52 -11.21
N ALA A 867 0.34 45.91 -12.39
CA ALA A 867 1.00 46.53 -13.53
C ALA A 867 0.18 46.32 -14.81
N ARG A 868 0.29 47.26 -15.75
CA ARG A 868 -0.31 47.18 -17.09
C ARG A 868 0.61 47.80 -18.14
N ASN A 869 0.44 47.38 -19.39
CA ASN A 869 1.09 48.04 -20.52
C ASN A 869 0.29 49.27 -20.95
N ARG A 870 0.99 50.34 -21.35
CA ARG A 870 0.36 51.58 -21.83
C ARG A 870 0.04 51.50 -23.31
N ASP A 871 -1.08 52.11 -23.69
CA ASP A 871 -1.40 52.39 -25.09
C ASP A 871 -0.37 53.36 -25.70
N GLY A 872 0.34 52.90 -26.74
CA GLY A 872 1.43 53.65 -27.37
C GLY A 872 2.83 53.40 -26.80
N GLY A 873 3.01 52.35 -25.98
CA GLY A 873 4.31 51.87 -25.49
C GLY A 873 4.67 52.36 -24.08
N GLY A 874 5.32 51.49 -23.30
CA GLY A 874 5.68 51.71 -21.91
C GLY A 874 4.90 50.84 -20.92
N ALA A 875 5.31 50.86 -19.65
CA ALA A 875 4.64 50.18 -18.56
C ALA A 875 4.05 51.18 -17.55
N GLU A 876 3.02 50.74 -16.83
CA GLU A 876 2.40 51.49 -15.75
C GLU A 876 2.23 50.59 -14.54
N PHE A 877 2.78 51.03 -13.42
CA PHE A 877 2.70 50.35 -12.13
C PHE A 877 1.80 51.18 -11.21
N SER A 878 0.72 50.56 -10.76
CA SER A 878 -0.34 51.20 -9.98
C SER A 878 -0.46 50.55 -8.62
N PHE A 879 -0.73 51.32 -7.57
CA PHE A 879 -1.05 50.78 -6.27
C PHE A 879 -2.03 51.64 -5.47
N THR A 880 -2.79 51.01 -4.59
CA THR A 880 -3.76 51.69 -3.73
C THR A 880 -3.26 51.85 -2.30
N LEU A 881 -3.63 52.96 -1.67
CA LEU A 881 -3.50 53.20 -0.24
C LEU A 881 -4.91 53.44 0.35
N PRO A 882 -5.40 52.54 1.21
CA PRO A 882 -6.73 52.69 1.80
C PRO A 882 -6.75 53.84 2.82
N ILE A 883 -7.82 54.64 2.80
CA ILE A 883 -8.06 55.69 3.80
C ILE A 883 -8.78 55.04 4.98
N GLU A 884 -8.01 54.60 5.98
CA GLU A 884 -8.53 53.96 7.19
C GLU A 884 -8.57 54.94 8.37
N GLY A 885 -9.78 55.34 8.78
CA GLY A 885 -10.00 56.22 9.94
C GLY A 885 -10.51 57.61 9.55
N VAL A 886 -10.60 58.51 10.53
CA VAL A 886 -11.03 59.90 10.32
C VAL A 886 -9.77 60.77 10.23
N PRO A 887 -9.55 61.51 9.13
CA PRO A 887 -8.40 62.40 9.00
C PRO A 887 -8.44 63.48 10.10
N PRO A 888 -7.29 63.93 10.59
CA PRO A 888 -7.24 65.04 11.53
C PRO A 888 -7.88 66.29 10.89
N GLN A 889 -8.85 66.90 11.59
CA GLN A 889 -9.42 68.18 11.17
C GLN A 889 -8.34 69.25 11.30
N LEU A 890 -7.95 69.87 10.19
CA LEU A 890 -7.13 71.08 10.20
C LEU A 890 -8.00 72.22 10.72
N ASP A 891 -7.79 72.64 11.97
CA ASP A 891 -8.42 73.85 12.51
C ASP A 891 -7.86 75.07 11.75
N GLU A 892 -8.66 75.62 10.84
CA GLU A 892 -8.42 76.93 10.23
C GLU A 892 -8.68 78.06 11.24
N SER A 893 -7.85 78.18 12.29
CA SER A 893 -7.65 79.44 13.02
C SER A 893 -6.62 79.31 14.13
N GLU A 894 -5.43 79.85 13.93
CA GLU A 894 -4.85 80.86 14.83
C GLU A 894 -3.55 81.44 14.24
N PRO A 895 -3.41 82.78 14.13
CA PRO A 895 -2.18 83.39 13.66
C PRO A 895 -1.12 83.39 14.78
N VAL A 896 0.11 83.12 14.36
CA VAL A 896 1.38 83.16 15.12
C VAL A 896 1.43 84.32 16.14
N SER A 897 1.58 84.00 17.44
CA SER A 897 2.02 84.96 18.46
C SER A 897 3.23 84.45 19.25
N GLN A 898 4.36 85.06 18.87
CA GLN A 898 5.64 85.28 19.55
C GLN A 898 5.89 84.70 20.96
N ALA A 899 6.96 83.91 21.03
CA ALA A 899 8.06 83.89 22.00
C ALA A 899 7.83 84.44 23.43
N SER A 900 8.08 83.58 24.42
CA SER A 900 8.71 84.00 25.68
C SER A 900 9.68 82.92 26.20
N GLU A 901 10.89 83.40 26.50
CA GLU A 901 12.08 82.72 27.02
C GLU A 901 11.95 82.27 28.51
N PRO A 902 12.95 81.54 29.06
CA PRO A 902 12.76 80.47 30.03
C PRO A 902 13.00 80.89 31.49
N ALA A 903 12.54 80.05 32.44
CA ALA A 903 12.95 80.10 33.83
C ALA A 903 13.46 78.73 34.32
N SER A 904 14.68 78.76 34.85
CA SER A 904 15.34 77.75 35.66
C SER A 904 14.50 77.26 36.85
N ASP A 905 14.65 75.99 37.26
CA ASP A 905 15.08 75.74 38.64
C ASP A 905 15.67 74.33 38.88
N ARG A 906 16.61 74.34 39.82
CA ARG A 906 17.28 73.23 40.49
C ARG A 906 16.35 72.50 41.48
N SER A 907 16.92 71.44 42.04
CA SER A 907 16.57 70.75 43.30
C SER A 907 15.58 69.59 43.15
N ALA A 908 15.59 68.53 43.96
CA ALA A 908 16.57 67.81 44.80
C ALA A 908 15.72 66.76 45.54
N ARG A 909 16.21 65.52 45.67
CA ARG A 909 15.75 64.47 46.64
C ARG A 909 14.31 63.98 46.40
N GLN A 910 14.00 62.69 46.37
CA GLN A 910 14.41 61.57 47.24
C GLN A 910 14.39 60.27 46.44
#